data_AF-A0A3R6XYA0-F1
#
_entry.id   AF-A0A3R6XYA0-F1
#
_cell.length_a   1.000
_cell.length_b   1.000
_cell.length_c   1.000
_cell.angle_alpha   90.00
_cell.angle_beta   90.00
_cell.angle_gamma   90.00
#
_symmetry.space_group_name_H-M   'P 1'
#
loop_
_entity.id
_entity.type
_entity.pdbx_description
1 polymer ?
#
loop_
_entity_poly.entity_id
_entity_poly.type
_entity_poly.pdbx_seq_one_letter_code
_entity_poly.pdbx_strand_id
1 'polypeptide(L)'
;MKLGLVLGLDGAGKTMLLRQLSRMCKDEFHNPKLGSVFEKVRTRLFADSAPAAEVDGIDVATLPTTEETIAYRNLAVTLREVGAPMLSMWKSDAPCTVSTQWLRSLFSLDQVCASMNIHVIQISATTGDHLDSLLTTMAMKLQSTRYSQRLTQFRDAELHVFCELYSCLVTVEELSKHQLTGIILSGGPNSVYEEGAPHVRPEVWKFIEDQKLPLLGICYGMQELAYTFGGTVAKGQRREYGKAMVSTHAVDRSAHLGFLDGLTDGDFQVWMSHGDKLTKTPTGFVDIAFTANSEHAAIANVSKKYFGIQFHPEVTHSPLGKVLLKNFVVDICGSPTDWNMRSIADAFIEEVRQTVGPHGHVIGAVSGGVDSSVAAALLHRAIGDRFHAVLIDNGLLRAGEAVEVVDRLQKHLGINLHCIDASDRFLATLSGVTEPETKRKLIGNLFIDLFQEEAARIDHPVDFLLQGTLYPDVIESVSYKGPSATIKTHHNVGGLPDTMHLKLIEPLRELFKDEVRELGIALGIDEASVWRHPFPGPGLAIRVLGEVTKDALDILRQADTIFLDELRKHGHYRSTGQAFCVLLPVKSVGVMGDGRTYEKVIAIRAVSTSDFMTADWYHMPHDVLAIMSNRIINEVRGVNRVVYDISSKPPATIEWE
;
A
#
# COMPACT_ATOMS: atom_id res chain seq x y z
N MET A 1 0.32 41.37 32.69
CA MET A 1 0.70 42.80 32.72
C MET A 1 2.20 43.04 32.53
N LYS A 2 3.12 42.40 33.27
CA LYS A 2 4.57 42.45 32.96
C LYS A 2 4.89 42.00 31.52
N LEU A 3 4.17 41.00 30.99
CA LEU A 3 4.30 40.57 29.58
C LEU A 3 3.95 41.68 28.55
N GLY A 4 2.92 42.49 28.80
CA GLY A 4 2.54 43.60 27.91
C GLY A 4 3.47 44.81 28.01
N LEU A 5 4.24 44.94 29.09
CA LEU A 5 5.33 45.91 29.24
C LEU A 5 6.60 45.45 28.52
N VAL A 6 6.89 44.14 28.55
CA VAL A 6 8.00 43.53 27.77
C VAL A 6 7.73 43.57 26.26
N LEU A 7 6.45 43.49 25.85
CA LEU A 7 6.05 43.48 24.44
C LEU A 7 5.69 44.88 23.88
N GLY A 8 5.83 45.96 24.66
CA GLY A 8 5.60 47.32 24.18
C GLY A 8 4.16 47.64 23.75
N LEU A 9 3.16 46.87 24.19
CA LEU A 9 1.78 47.01 23.74
C LEU A 9 1.11 48.24 24.37
N ASP A 10 0.36 48.98 23.55
CA ASP A 10 -0.45 50.12 24.00
C ASP A 10 -1.68 49.67 24.80
N GLY A 11 -2.50 50.62 25.25
CA GLY A 11 -3.70 50.34 26.04
C GLY A 11 -4.71 49.43 25.33
N ALA A 12 -4.82 49.52 24.01
CA ALA A 12 -5.72 48.69 23.22
C ALA A 12 -5.17 47.26 23.06
N GLY A 13 -3.87 47.11 22.79
CA GLY A 13 -3.19 45.82 22.69
C GLY A 13 -3.21 45.03 23.99
N LYS A 14 -3.02 45.70 25.13
CA LYS A 14 -3.16 45.07 26.46
C LYS A 14 -4.58 44.57 26.72
N THR A 15 -5.59 45.31 26.24
CA THR A 15 -7.01 44.95 26.37
C THR A 15 -7.39 43.75 25.51
N MET A 16 -6.86 43.68 24.28
CA MET A 16 -7.09 42.56 23.37
C MET A 16 -6.47 41.27 23.91
N LEU A 17 -5.25 41.35 24.43
CA LEU A 17 -4.55 40.21 25.04
C LEU A 17 -5.31 39.66 26.26
N LEU A 18 -5.82 40.54 27.12
CA LEU A 18 -6.62 40.14 28.28
C LEU A 18 -7.95 39.49 27.88
N ARG A 19 -8.60 39.95 26.80
CA ARG A 19 -9.82 39.33 26.26
C ARG A 19 -9.56 37.92 25.70
N GLN A 20 -8.48 37.72 24.96
CA GLN A 20 -8.11 36.41 24.44
C GLN A 20 -7.82 35.42 25.58
N LEU A 21 -7.04 35.83 26.58
CA LEU A 21 -6.72 34.98 27.72
C LEU A 21 -7.96 34.63 28.57
N SER A 22 -8.88 35.59 28.74
CA SER A 22 -10.17 35.37 29.41
C SER A 22 -11.05 34.36 28.66
N ARG A 23 -11.08 34.44 27.32
CA ARG A 23 -11.80 33.48 26.45
C ARG A 23 -11.21 32.09 26.53
N MET A 24 -9.90 31.94 26.37
CA MET A 24 -9.21 30.64 26.47
C MET A 24 -9.47 29.98 27.83
N CYS A 25 -9.42 30.74 28.93
CA CYS A 25 -9.69 30.20 30.27
C CYS A 25 -11.14 29.72 30.48
N LYS A 26 -12.11 30.32 29.79
CA LYS A 26 -13.52 29.95 29.89
C LYS A 26 -13.90 28.82 28.92
N ASP A 27 -13.44 28.92 27.68
CA ASP A 27 -13.93 28.09 26.58
C ASP A 27 -13.07 26.82 26.40
N GLU A 28 -11.75 26.90 26.60
CA GLU A 28 -10.87 25.72 26.48
C GLU A 28 -10.70 25.00 27.82
N PHE A 29 -10.47 25.75 28.90
CA PHE A 29 -10.14 25.15 30.20
C PHE A 29 -11.33 24.97 31.15
N HIS A 30 -12.54 25.41 30.76
CA HIS A 30 -13.79 25.26 31.53
C HIS A 30 -13.68 25.68 33.02
N ASN A 31 -12.86 26.69 33.35
CA ASN A 31 -12.67 27.17 34.72
C ASN A 31 -13.30 28.56 34.95
N PRO A 32 -14.59 28.62 35.34
CA PRO A 32 -15.34 29.89 35.43
C PRO A 32 -14.82 30.83 36.52
N LYS A 33 -14.15 30.33 37.56
CA LYS A 33 -13.60 31.15 38.65
C LYS A 33 -12.44 32.01 38.16
N LEU A 34 -11.50 31.45 37.40
CA LEU A 34 -10.37 32.16 36.80
C LEU A 34 -10.83 33.17 35.74
N GLY A 35 -11.78 32.78 34.88
CA GLY A 35 -12.39 33.71 33.92
C GLY A 35 -13.07 34.90 34.60
N SER A 36 -13.66 34.73 35.79
CA SER A 36 -14.24 35.83 36.57
C SER A 36 -13.19 36.76 37.19
N VAL A 37 -12.02 36.23 37.57
CA VAL A 37 -10.91 37.01 38.13
C VAL A 37 -10.30 37.91 37.05
N PHE A 38 -10.09 37.39 35.84
CA PHE A 38 -9.60 38.19 34.72
C PHE A 38 -10.55 39.32 34.32
N GLU A 39 -11.87 39.08 34.35
CA GLU A 39 -12.84 40.14 34.08
C GLU A 39 -12.93 41.18 35.20
N LYS A 40 -12.79 40.78 36.47
CA LYS A 40 -12.70 41.73 37.59
C LYS A 40 -11.43 42.60 37.52
N VAL A 41 -10.32 42.03 37.08
CA VAL A 41 -9.06 42.75 36.85
C VAL A 41 -9.19 43.72 35.68
N ARG A 42 -9.86 43.33 34.58
CA ARG A 42 -10.19 44.23 33.47
C ARG A 42 -11.06 45.39 33.93
N THR A 43 -12.09 45.11 34.72
CA THR A 43 -13.03 46.14 35.17
C THR A 43 -12.38 47.15 36.13
N ARG A 44 -11.46 46.70 37.01
CA ARG A 44 -10.70 47.59 37.92
C ARG A 44 -9.62 48.43 37.24
N LEU A 45 -8.98 47.92 36.19
CA LEU A 45 -7.86 48.61 35.51
C LEU A 45 -8.30 49.70 34.55
N PHE A 46 -9.57 49.71 34.12
CA PHE A 46 -10.09 50.64 33.11
C PHE A 46 -11.27 51.49 33.60
N ALA A 47 -11.52 51.51 34.92
CA ALA A 47 -12.57 52.37 35.51
C ALA A 47 -12.15 53.83 35.70
N ASP A 48 -10.84 54.14 35.71
CA ASP A 48 -10.36 55.51 35.85
C ASP A 48 -9.56 55.95 34.61
N SER A 49 -10.22 56.74 33.77
CA SER A 49 -9.61 57.46 32.66
C SER A 49 -9.41 58.94 33.05
N ALA A 50 -8.21 59.30 33.55
CA ALA A 50 -7.68 60.68 33.56
C ALA A 50 -6.19 60.70 33.97
N PRO A 51 -5.40 61.77 33.68
CA PRO A 51 -4.10 61.61 33.03
C PRO A 51 -2.86 61.91 33.89
N ALA A 52 -1.72 61.41 33.39
CA ALA A 52 -0.33 61.85 33.52
C ALA A 52 0.13 62.60 34.78
N ALA A 53 1.04 61.99 35.54
CA ALA A 53 2.23 62.64 36.10
C ALA A 53 3.22 61.60 36.60
N GLU A 54 4.51 61.90 36.44
CA GLU A 54 5.65 61.28 37.10
C GLU A 54 5.43 61.15 38.61
N VAL A 55 6.14 60.23 39.27
CA VAL A 55 6.87 60.47 40.54
C VAL A 55 7.53 59.16 40.98
N ASP A 56 8.86 59.21 41.00
CA ASP A 56 9.74 58.38 41.82
C ASP A 56 9.40 58.52 43.31
N GLY A 57 9.45 57.41 44.05
CA GLY A 57 9.69 57.41 45.50
C GLY A 57 8.45 57.47 46.41
N ILE A 58 8.00 56.29 46.86
CA ILE A 58 7.38 56.14 48.19
C ILE A 58 8.01 54.91 48.87
N ASP A 59 8.56 55.19 50.06
CA ASP A 59 9.19 54.30 51.03
C ASP A 59 8.14 53.44 51.74
N VAL A 60 8.42 52.14 51.89
CA VAL A 60 7.48 51.06 52.26
C VAL A 60 7.17 51.04 53.77
N ALA A 61 7.64 52.02 54.54
CA ALA A 61 7.68 51.96 56.00
C ALA A 61 6.37 52.33 56.74
N THR A 62 5.26 52.65 56.06
CA THR A 62 4.05 53.17 56.76
C THR A 62 2.70 52.51 56.41
N LEU A 63 2.65 51.29 55.85
CA LEU A 63 1.37 50.57 55.72
C LEU A 63 1.38 49.17 56.37
N PRO A 64 0.46 48.88 57.32
CA PRO A 64 0.49 47.65 58.14
C PRO A 64 -0.35 46.47 57.60
N THR A 65 0.25 45.27 57.75
CA THR A 65 -0.29 43.91 58.09
C THR A 65 -1.65 43.47 57.50
N THR A 66 -1.77 42.45 56.63
CA THR A 66 -1.58 40.99 56.89
C THR A 66 -1.74 40.16 55.58
N GLU A 67 -1.39 38.87 55.62
CA GLU A 67 -1.46 37.80 54.59
C GLU A 67 -0.54 37.88 53.35
N GLU A 68 -0.19 39.06 52.80
CA GLU A 68 0.66 39.13 51.59
C GLU A 68 2.15 38.81 51.85
N THR A 69 2.63 38.90 53.10
CA THR A 69 4.04 38.65 53.46
C THR A 69 4.38 37.16 53.57
N ILE A 70 3.39 36.27 53.77
CA ILE A 70 3.61 34.82 53.83
C ILE A 70 3.76 34.23 52.42
N ALA A 71 3.00 34.76 51.44
CA ALA A 71 3.12 34.36 50.04
C ALA A 71 4.47 34.77 49.41
N TYR A 72 4.98 35.95 49.76
CA TYR A 72 6.26 36.44 49.27
C TYR A 72 7.48 35.69 49.86
N ARG A 73 7.43 35.30 51.13
CA ARG A 73 8.50 34.52 51.76
C ARG A 73 8.60 33.10 51.21
N ASN A 74 7.46 32.45 50.94
CA ASN A 74 7.43 31.10 50.37
C ASN A 74 7.87 31.07 48.91
N LEU A 75 7.57 32.10 48.11
CA LEU A 75 8.03 32.18 46.71
C LEU A 75 9.54 32.47 46.60
N ALA A 76 10.09 33.31 47.49
CA ALA A 76 11.51 33.64 47.49
C ALA A 76 12.40 32.49 48.01
N VAL A 77 11.92 31.68 48.96
CA VAL A 77 12.60 30.44 49.42
C VAL A 77 12.56 29.37 48.32
N THR A 78 11.42 29.20 47.65
CA THR A 78 11.27 28.23 46.54
C THR A 78 12.22 28.55 45.37
N LEU A 79 12.41 29.82 45.03
CA LEU A 79 13.32 30.22 43.93
C LEU A 79 14.81 30.14 44.32
N ARG A 80 15.17 30.15 45.61
CA ARG A 80 16.55 29.97 46.07
C ARG A 80 16.94 28.50 46.23
N GLU A 81 16.02 27.64 46.62
CA GLU A 81 16.27 26.20 46.82
C GLU A 81 16.16 25.39 45.53
N VAL A 82 15.36 25.83 44.55
CA VAL A 82 15.21 25.13 43.25
C VAL A 82 16.25 25.60 42.22
N GLY A 83 16.77 26.84 42.33
CA GLY A 83 17.67 27.43 41.33
C GLY A 83 19.16 27.08 41.46
N ALA A 84 19.62 26.59 42.62
CA ALA A 84 21.04 26.38 42.88
C ALA A 84 21.58 24.95 42.61
N PRO A 85 20.79 23.84 42.69
CA PRO A 85 21.32 22.52 42.37
C PRO A 85 21.35 22.20 40.86
N MET A 86 20.47 22.80 40.05
CA MET A 86 20.36 22.48 38.60
C MET A 86 21.57 22.91 37.77
N LEU A 87 22.35 23.89 38.22
CA LEU A 87 23.58 24.32 37.55
C LEU A 87 24.78 23.38 37.79
N SER A 88 24.64 22.37 38.67
CA SER A 88 25.71 21.40 38.96
C SER A 88 25.46 19.99 38.42
N MET A 89 24.26 19.66 37.95
CA MET A 89 23.92 18.33 37.40
C MET A 89 24.07 18.21 35.88
N TRP A 90 24.51 19.26 35.18
CA TRP A 90 24.82 19.22 33.74
C TRP A 90 26.22 18.68 33.41
N LYS A 91 26.87 18.03 34.37
CA LYS A 91 28.13 17.31 34.19
C LYS A 91 28.06 15.92 34.85
N SER A 92 27.28 15.00 34.26
CA SER A 92 27.58 13.55 34.30
C SER A 92 26.47 12.74 33.64
N ASP A 93 26.86 11.83 32.76
CA ASP A 93 26.04 10.80 32.13
C ASP A 93 25.34 9.88 33.15
N ALA A 94 24.00 9.88 33.19
CA ALA A 94 23.16 8.75 33.62
C ALA A 94 21.66 9.01 33.35
N PRO A 95 20.85 7.99 32.99
CA PRO A 95 19.43 8.17 32.64
C PRO A 95 18.53 8.03 33.88
N CYS A 96 17.56 8.94 34.06
CA CYS A 96 16.48 8.75 35.04
C CYS A 96 15.14 9.27 34.52
N THR A 97 14.13 8.41 34.62
CA THR A 97 12.73 8.53 34.23
C THR A 97 11.89 9.22 35.31
N VAL A 98 11.26 10.37 35.02
CA VAL A 98 10.08 10.88 35.76
C VAL A 98 9.14 11.64 34.81
N SER A 99 7.85 11.39 34.96
CA SER A 99 6.70 11.74 34.12
C SER A 99 6.59 13.19 33.62
N THR A 100 6.59 13.36 32.30
CA THR A 100 6.42 14.64 31.57
C THR A 100 4.97 14.89 31.13
N GLN A 101 4.01 14.94 32.06
CA GLN A 101 2.62 15.30 31.73
C GLN A 101 2.20 16.70 32.22
N TRP A 102 3.05 17.40 33.00
CA TRP A 102 2.69 18.70 33.60
C TRP A 102 3.42 19.92 32.99
N LEU A 103 4.49 19.71 32.20
CA LEU A 103 5.30 20.81 31.62
C LEU A 103 4.99 21.14 30.15
N ARG A 104 4.17 20.34 29.45
CA ARG A 104 3.81 20.55 28.04
C ARG A 104 2.76 21.64 27.79
N SER A 105 2.23 22.31 28.83
CA SER A 105 1.11 23.26 28.71
C SER A 105 1.49 24.75 28.72
N LEU A 106 2.77 25.13 28.75
CA LEU A 106 3.13 26.53 29.07
C LEU A 106 3.84 27.39 28.01
N PHE A 107 4.40 26.87 26.90
CA PHE A 107 5.02 27.76 25.90
C PHE A 107 4.93 27.23 24.46
N SER A 108 4.36 28.05 23.56
CA SER A 108 4.38 27.88 22.11
C SER A 108 5.81 28.00 21.58
N LEU A 109 6.37 26.88 21.12
CA LEU A 109 7.78 26.69 20.81
C LEU A 109 8.11 26.81 19.30
N ASP A 110 7.30 27.54 18.53
CA ASP A 110 7.50 27.64 17.06
C ASP A 110 8.37 28.83 16.62
N GLN A 111 8.68 29.80 17.50
CA GLN A 111 9.53 30.95 17.15
C GLN A 111 10.98 30.88 17.62
N VAL A 112 11.35 29.87 18.44
CA VAL A 112 12.73 29.70 18.94
C VAL A 112 13.47 28.56 18.23
N CYS A 113 12.75 27.61 17.64
CA CYS A 113 13.32 26.44 16.95
C CYS A 113 14.05 26.75 15.63
N ALA A 114 14.00 27.99 15.13
CA ALA A 114 14.70 28.40 13.91
C ALA A 114 16.21 28.67 14.08
N SER A 115 16.83 28.42 15.24
CA SER A 115 18.25 28.79 15.47
C SER A 115 19.18 27.75 16.09
N MET A 116 18.74 26.57 16.53
CA MET A 116 19.68 25.55 17.05
C MET A 116 19.23 24.11 16.78
N ASN A 117 20.04 23.39 15.98
CA ASN A 117 19.97 21.95 15.71
C ASN A 117 19.98 21.11 16.99
N ILE A 118 18.84 20.58 17.45
CA ILE A 118 18.74 19.37 18.30
C ILE A 118 17.40 18.65 18.01
N HIS A 119 17.45 17.41 17.53
CA HIS A 119 16.30 16.50 17.42
C HIS A 119 16.00 15.82 18.76
N VAL A 120 14.73 15.82 19.21
CA VAL A 120 14.13 14.74 20.02
C VAL A 120 12.63 14.61 19.67
N ILE A 121 12.25 13.42 19.21
CA ILE A 121 10.91 12.99 18.80
C ILE A 121 10.06 12.65 20.05
N GLN A 122 8.72 12.90 20.04
CA GLN A 122 7.62 11.89 20.15
C GLN A 122 6.24 12.43 20.66
N ILE A 123 5.22 12.11 19.83
CA ILE A 123 3.79 11.76 20.05
C ILE A 123 2.66 12.81 19.83
N SER A 124 1.86 12.47 18.80
CA SER A 124 0.39 12.57 18.60
C SER A 124 -0.23 13.80 17.94
N ALA A 125 -0.56 13.66 16.65
CA ALA A 125 -1.68 14.32 15.98
C ALA A 125 -2.18 13.41 14.83
N THR A 126 -3.51 13.34 14.72
CA THR A 126 -4.36 13.01 13.55
C THR A 126 -3.99 11.84 12.61
N THR A 127 -4.93 10.93 12.39
CA THR A 127 -4.77 9.59 11.77
C THR A 127 -4.57 9.54 10.25
N GLY A 128 -4.47 10.68 9.56
CA GLY A 128 -3.81 10.77 8.25
C GLY A 128 -2.28 10.84 8.36
N ASP A 129 -1.78 11.30 9.51
CA ASP A 129 -0.35 11.54 9.76
C ASP A 129 0.41 10.27 10.15
N HIS A 130 -0.26 9.15 10.42
CA HIS A 130 0.41 7.90 10.84
C HIS A 130 1.20 7.24 9.72
N LEU A 131 0.83 7.47 8.46
CA LEU A 131 1.60 7.07 7.28
C LEU A 131 2.52 8.19 6.80
N ASP A 132 2.06 9.46 6.86
CA ASP A 132 2.87 10.63 6.46
C ASP A 132 4.12 10.85 7.36
N SER A 133 4.11 10.32 8.59
CA SER A 133 5.23 10.37 9.54
C SER A 133 6.21 9.20 9.45
N LEU A 134 5.95 8.20 8.60
CA LEU A 134 6.91 7.13 8.33
C LEU A 134 8.04 7.67 7.45
N LEU A 135 9.25 7.16 7.71
CA LEU A 135 10.37 7.36 6.81
C LEU A 135 10.09 6.55 5.53
N THR A 136 9.95 7.25 4.41
CA THR A 136 9.46 6.65 3.16
C THR A 136 10.57 6.57 2.12
N THR A 137 10.85 5.38 1.60
CA THR A 137 11.61 5.27 0.33
C THR A 137 10.63 5.40 -0.82
N MET A 138 10.81 6.40 -1.67
CA MET A 138 9.87 6.65 -2.75
C MET A 138 10.32 5.96 -4.04
N ALA A 139 9.39 5.31 -4.74
CA ALA A 139 9.56 4.90 -6.12
C ALA A 139 8.81 5.88 -7.04
N MET A 140 9.54 6.64 -7.84
CA MET A 140 8.99 7.48 -8.90
C MET A 140 8.94 6.72 -10.22
N LYS A 141 7.72 6.58 -10.73
CA LYS A 141 7.41 6.00 -12.02
C LYS A 141 7.45 7.09 -13.09
N LEU A 142 8.51 7.09 -13.88
CA LEU A 142 8.67 7.99 -15.02
C LEU A 142 7.73 7.61 -16.16
N GLN A 143 7.46 6.32 -16.35
CA GLN A 143 6.57 5.86 -17.41
C GLN A 143 5.80 4.60 -16.99
N SER A 144 4.66 4.31 -17.64
CA SER A 144 4.01 3.00 -17.54
C SER A 144 4.95 1.88 -18.02
N THR A 145 5.33 1.01 -17.09
CA THR A 145 6.10 -0.21 -17.35
C THR A 145 5.35 -1.38 -16.72
N ARG A 146 5.57 -2.59 -17.27
CA ARG A 146 5.05 -3.83 -16.67
C ARG A 146 5.70 -4.16 -15.31
N TYR A 147 6.78 -3.46 -14.93
CA TYR A 147 7.60 -3.77 -13.76
C TYR A 147 7.52 -2.71 -12.66
N SER A 148 6.89 -1.55 -12.90
CA SER A 148 6.86 -0.45 -11.91
C SER A 148 6.17 -0.86 -10.60
N GLN A 149 5.14 -1.72 -10.69
CA GLN A 149 4.46 -2.30 -9.52
C GLN A 149 5.35 -3.29 -8.75
N ARG A 150 6.49 -3.72 -9.31
CA ARG A 150 7.44 -4.62 -8.62
C ARG A 150 8.52 -3.86 -7.87
N LEU A 151 8.67 -2.55 -8.12
CA LEU A 151 9.57 -1.73 -7.30
C LEU A 151 9.14 -1.76 -5.85
N THR A 152 7.85 -1.82 -5.57
CA THR A 152 7.33 -1.90 -4.20
C THR A 152 7.61 -3.23 -3.51
N GLN A 153 8.33 -4.18 -4.13
CA GLN A 153 8.82 -5.40 -3.45
C GLN A 153 9.76 -5.11 -2.27
N PHE A 154 10.16 -3.85 -2.05
CA PHE A 154 10.78 -3.41 -0.79
C PHE A 154 9.86 -3.59 0.43
N ARG A 155 8.56 -3.66 0.20
CA ARG A 155 7.53 -3.96 1.21
C ARG A 155 7.34 -5.46 1.45
N ASP A 156 7.89 -6.32 0.59
CA ASP A 156 7.81 -7.78 0.75
C ASP A 156 8.37 -8.20 2.12
N ALA A 157 7.89 -9.35 2.59
CA ALA A 157 8.24 -10.11 3.80
C ALA A 157 9.73 -10.17 4.22
N GLU A 158 10.66 -9.83 3.33
CA GLU A 158 12.09 -9.95 3.56
C GLU A 158 12.78 -8.61 3.85
N LEU A 159 12.22 -7.49 3.37
CA LEU A 159 12.83 -6.16 3.52
C LEU A 159 12.08 -5.25 4.49
N HIS A 160 10.76 -5.40 4.63
CA HIS A 160 9.93 -4.66 5.58
C HIS A 160 10.15 -3.13 5.53
N VAL A 161 10.31 -2.56 4.33
CA VAL A 161 10.46 -1.11 4.15
C VAL A 161 9.25 -0.53 3.45
N PHE A 162 8.66 0.52 4.05
CA PHE A 162 7.57 1.27 3.44
C PHE A 162 8.03 2.02 2.17
N CYS A 163 7.31 1.81 1.06
CA CYS A 163 7.67 2.41 -0.23
C CYS A 163 6.47 2.85 -1.07
N GLU A 164 6.30 4.14 -1.33
CA GLU A 164 5.18 4.65 -2.12
C GLU A 164 5.53 4.87 -3.59
N LEU A 165 4.54 4.66 -4.46
CA LEU A 165 4.69 4.81 -5.90
C LEU A 165 4.04 6.12 -6.40
N TYR A 166 4.87 7.00 -6.97
CA TYR A 166 4.44 8.28 -7.52
C TYR A 166 4.58 8.33 -9.04
N SER A 167 3.77 9.17 -9.69
CA SER A 167 3.94 9.54 -11.09
C SER A 167 5.09 10.55 -11.25
N CYS A 168 5.71 10.64 -12.44
CA CYS A 168 6.67 11.71 -12.77
C CYS A 168 6.09 13.13 -12.74
N LEU A 169 4.77 13.26 -12.63
CA LEU A 169 4.10 14.56 -12.49
C LEU A 169 4.03 15.07 -11.05
N VAL A 170 4.53 14.30 -10.09
CA VAL A 170 4.53 14.66 -8.66
C VAL A 170 5.16 16.04 -8.45
N THR A 171 4.53 16.86 -7.60
CA THR A 171 5.03 18.19 -7.27
C THR A 171 5.90 18.17 -6.03
N VAL A 172 6.75 19.19 -5.87
CA VAL A 172 7.55 19.33 -4.64
C VAL A 172 6.66 19.49 -3.40
N GLU A 173 5.45 20.06 -3.54
CA GLU A 173 4.51 20.17 -2.41
C GLU A 173 3.94 18.82 -1.98
N GLU A 174 3.80 17.87 -2.90
CA GLU A 174 3.40 16.50 -2.56
C GLU A 174 4.57 15.77 -1.90
N LEU A 175 5.78 15.90 -2.44
CA LEU A 175 6.98 15.28 -1.88
C LEU A 175 7.34 15.79 -0.49
N SER A 176 7.11 17.07 -0.22
CA SER A 176 7.47 17.69 1.06
C SER A 176 6.56 17.31 2.22
N LYS A 177 5.43 16.64 1.97
CA LYS A 177 4.56 16.10 3.01
C LYS A 177 5.15 14.89 3.71
N HIS A 178 6.08 14.19 3.05
CA HIS A 178 6.65 12.94 3.53
C HIS A 178 8.12 13.11 3.90
N GLN A 179 8.59 12.33 4.88
CA GLN A 179 10.02 12.26 5.22
C GLN A 179 10.72 11.22 4.35
N LEU A 180 11.28 11.67 3.22
CA LEU A 180 11.90 10.77 2.25
C LEU A 180 13.29 10.29 2.71
N THR A 181 13.56 8.99 2.58
CA THR A 181 14.89 8.39 2.82
C THR A 181 15.68 8.11 1.55
N GLY A 182 15.01 7.98 0.42
CA GLY A 182 15.62 7.69 -0.88
C GLY A 182 14.62 7.64 -2.01
N ILE A 183 15.11 7.69 -3.24
CA ILE A 183 14.28 7.76 -4.45
C ILE A 183 14.70 6.70 -5.46
N ILE A 184 13.73 6.05 -6.09
CA ILE A 184 13.96 5.06 -7.14
C ILE A 184 13.24 5.54 -8.40
N LEU A 185 14.00 5.82 -9.45
CA LEU A 185 13.46 6.20 -10.74
C LEU A 185 13.34 4.95 -11.62
N SER A 186 12.16 4.67 -12.15
CA SER A 186 11.94 3.59 -13.11
C SER A 186 11.12 4.07 -14.28
N GLY A 187 11.29 3.46 -15.45
CA GLY A 187 10.55 3.84 -16.65
C GLY A 187 10.61 2.79 -17.75
N GLY A 188 9.88 3.09 -18.84
CA GLY A 188 9.45 2.14 -19.84
C GLY A 188 10.45 1.95 -20.96
N PRO A 189 10.06 1.24 -22.04
CA PRO A 189 10.97 0.91 -23.13
C PRO A 189 11.24 2.08 -24.09
N ASN A 190 10.65 3.26 -23.86
CA ASN A 190 10.78 4.40 -24.77
C ASN A 190 12.15 5.05 -24.66
N SER A 191 12.54 5.78 -25.70
CA SER A 191 13.77 6.56 -25.68
C SER A 191 13.61 7.82 -24.85
N VAL A 192 14.65 8.19 -24.11
CA VAL A 192 14.71 9.46 -23.34
C VAL A 192 14.71 10.71 -24.24
N TYR A 193 15.04 10.56 -25.53
CA TYR A 193 15.08 11.68 -26.48
C TYR A 193 13.82 11.79 -27.37
N GLU A 194 12.83 10.92 -27.18
CA GLU A 194 11.58 11.00 -27.94
C GLU A 194 10.78 12.26 -27.56
N GLU A 195 10.08 12.85 -28.53
CA GLU A 195 9.23 14.01 -28.27
C GLU A 195 8.09 13.64 -27.31
N GLY A 196 7.98 14.37 -26.20
CA GLY A 196 7.02 14.06 -25.13
C GLY A 196 7.44 12.90 -24.22
N ALA A 197 8.72 12.51 -24.24
CA ALA A 197 9.29 11.59 -23.27
C ALA A 197 9.10 12.12 -21.83
N PRO A 198 8.80 11.24 -20.87
CA PRO A 198 8.58 11.65 -19.49
C PRO A 198 9.91 11.98 -18.80
N HIS A 199 10.01 13.20 -18.28
CA HIS A 199 11.17 13.67 -17.54
C HIS A 199 10.78 14.08 -16.12
N VAL A 200 11.73 13.97 -15.20
CA VAL A 200 11.57 14.52 -13.84
C VAL A 200 11.67 16.04 -13.93
N ARG A 201 10.74 16.74 -13.27
CA ARG A 201 10.72 18.21 -13.30
C ARG A 201 11.99 18.79 -12.67
N PRO A 202 12.54 19.91 -13.19
CA PRO A 202 13.75 20.53 -12.64
C PRO A 202 13.64 20.88 -11.15
N GLU A 203 12.46 21.30 -10.70
CA GLU A 203 12.15 21.61 -9.31
C GLU A 203 12.24 20.38 -8.38
N VAL A 204 11.87 19.21 -8.87
CA VAL A 204 12.03 17.94 -8.14
C VAL A 204 13.51 17.58 -8.04
N TRP A 205 14.28 17.68 -9.13
CA TRP A 205 15.73 17.46 -9.08
C TRP A 205 16.44 18.34 -8.04
N LYS A 206 16.07 19.62 -7.99
CA LYS A 206 16.60 20.55 -7.00
C LYS A 206 16.24 20.12 -5.57
N PHE A 207 14.99 19.73 -5.33
CA PHE A 207 14.56 19.22 -4.03
C PHE A 207 15.38 17.98 -3.58
N ILE A 208 15.63 17.04 -4.50
CA ILE A 208 16.44 15.84 -4.24
C ILE A 208 17.87 16.22 -3.82
N GLU A 209 18.48 17.18 -4.52
CA GLU A 209 19.82 17.67 -4.21
C GLU A 209 19.87 18.44 -2.88
N ASP A 210 18.89 19.30 -2.62
CA ASP A 210 18.79 20.10 -1.38
C ASP A 210 18.64 19.20 -0.14
N GLN A 211 17.85 18.11 -0.27
CA GLN A 211 17.64 17.12 0.79
C GLN A 211 18.74 16.04 0.84
N LYS A 212 19.66 16.02 -0.13
CA LYS A 212 20.75 15.02 -0.27
C LYS A 212 20.23 13.56 -0.27
N LEU A 213 19.09 13.34 -0.92
CA LEU A 213 18.45 12.04 -0.97
C LEU A 213 19.23 11.08 -1.89
N PRO A 214 19.55 9.85 -1.44
CA PRO A 214 20.07 8.81 -2.33
C PRO A 214 19.09 8.48 -3.45
N LEU A 215 19.61 8.12 -4.62
CA LEU A 215 18.79 7.88 -5.80
C LEU A 215 19.27 6.66 -6.58
N LEU A 216 18.34 5.77 -6.96
CA LEU A 216 18.58 4.62 -7.84
C LEU A 216 17.75 4.74 -9.13
N GLY A 217 18.41 4.87 -10.27
CA GLY A 217 17.78 4.82 -11.59
C GLY A 217 17.81 3.42 -12.18
N ILE A 218 16.64 2.87 -12.52
CA ILE A 218 16.49 1.53 -13.11
C ILE A 218 16.04 1.65 -14.56
N CYS A 219 16.81 1.04 -15.46
CA CYS A 219 16.59 1.05 -16.90
C CYS A 219 16.42 2.49 -17.44
N TYR A 220 15.20 2.92 -17.77
CA TYR A 220 14.92 4.31 -18.16
C TYR A 220 15.32 5.33 -17.09
N GLY A 221 15.23 4.99 -15.80
CA GLY A 221 15.68 5.87 -14.71
C GLY A 221 17.19 6.14 -14.75
N MET A 222 18.00 5.15 -15.14
CA MET A 222 19.43 5.34 -15.40
C MET A 222 19.67 6.22 -16.61
N GLN A 223 18.83 6.11 -17.65
CA GLN A 223 18.91 6.94 -18.85
C GLN A 223 18.51 8.39 -18.55
N GLU A 224 17.50 8.61 -17.72
CA GLU A 224 17.11 9.93 -17.24
C GLU A 224 18.24 10.57 -16.41
N LEU A 225 18.83 9.81 -15.47
CA LEU A 225 20.03 10.28 -14.74
C LEU A 225 21.14 10.69 -15.72
N ALA A 226 21.37 9.89 -16.75
CA ALA A 226 22.39 10.22 -17.72
C ALA A 226 22.06 11.45 -18.55
N TYR A 227 20.81 11.59 -18.97
CA TYR A 227 20.32 12.75 -19.70
C TYR A 227 20.50 14.05 -18.89
N THR A 228 20.11 14.03 -17.61
CA THR A 228 20.19 15.21 -16.72
C THR A 228 21.62 15.60 -16.37
N PHE A 229 22.52 14.63 -16.15
CA PHE A 229 23.89 14.88 -15.67
C PHE A 229 24.97 14.84 -16.77
N GLY A 230 24.57 14.98 -18.04
CA GLY A 230 25.48 15.18 -19.18
C GLY A 230 26.16 13.91 -19.71
N GLY A 231 25.57 12.75 -19.46
CA GLY A 231 25.89 11.48 -20.14
C GLY A 231 25.29 11.44 -21.56
N THR A 232 25.46 10.30 -22.24
CA THR A 232 24.91 10.11 -23.59
C THR A 232 24.27 8.74 -23.70
N VAL A 233 23.01 8.71 -24.12
CA VAL A 233 22.23 7.50 -24.37
C VAL A 233 22.08 7.34 -25.89
N ALA A 234 22.18 6.11 -26.39
CA ALA A 234 22.01 5.82 -27.81
C ALA A 234 21.19 4.55 -28.01
N LYS A 235 20.46 4.49 -29.14
CA LYS A 235 19.77 3.27 -29.57
C LYS A 235 20.78 2.14 -29.73
N GLY A 236 20.55 1.02 -29.06
CA GLY A 236 21.37 -0.18 -29.22
C GLY A 236 21.20 -0.77 -30.63
N GLN A 237 22.29 -1.24 -31.25
CA GLN A 237 22.21 -1.94 -32.55
C GLN A 237 21.47 -3.27 -32.45
N ARG A 238 21.44 -3.89 -31.26
CA ARG A 238 20.64 -5.06 -30.92
C ARG A 238 19.86 -4.72 -29.65
N ARG A 239 18.55 -4.96 -29.65
CA ARG A 239 17.74 -4.82 -28.43
C ARG A 239 18.00 -6.02 -27.53
N GLU A 240 18.22 -5.79 -26.25
CA GLU A 240 18.46 -6.85 -25.27
C GLU A 240 17.20 -7.03 -24.41
N TYR A 241 16.45 -8.09 -24.72
CA TYR A 241 15.29 -8.52 -23.94
C TYR A 241 15.54 -9.95 -23.49
N GLY A 242 15.61 -10.15 -22.17
CA GLY A 242 15.75 -11.47 -21.58
C GLY A 242 16.92 -11.59 -20.61
N LYS A 243 17.34 -12.84 -20.38
CA LYS A 243 18.41 -13.16 -19.41
C LYS A 243 19.77 -12.70 -19.95
N ALA A 244 20.53 -12.02 -19.11
CA ALA A 244 21.91 -11.65 -19.38
C ALA A 244 22.79 -11.91 -18.14
N MET A 245 24.09 -12.06 -18.36
CA MET A 245 25.09 -12.11 -17.29
C MET A 245 25.74 -10.74 -17.17
N VAL A 246 25.79 -10.22 -15.94
CA VAL A 246 26.47 -8.97 -15.60
C VAL A 246 27.78 -9.31 -14.91
N SER A 247 28.85 -8.67 -15.36
CA SER A 247 30.17 -8.71 -14.73
C SER A 247 30.41 -7.39 -14.00
N THR A 248 30.94 -7.45 -12.78
CA THR A 248 31.34 -6.25 -12.04
C THR A 248 32.76 -5.83 -12.44
N HIS A 249 33.01 -4.52 -12.47
CA HIS A 249 34.38 -4.03 -12.58
C HIS A 249 35.12 -4.28 -11.27
N ALA A 250 36.43 -4.52 -11.34
CA ALA A 250 37.27 -4.63 -10.14
C ALA A 250 37.49 -3.23 -9.53
N VAL A 251 36.48 -2.75 -8.80
CA VAL A 251 36.48 -1.46 -8.11
C VAL A 251 36.35 -1.67 -6.61
N ASP A 252 36.99 -0.81 -5.81
CA ASP A 252 36.89 -0.88 -4.36
C ASP A 252 35.45 -0.64 -3.89
N ARG A 253 35.08 -1.25 -2.75
CA ARG A 253 33.76 -1.07 -2.13
C ARG A 253 33.35 0.39 -1.96
N SER A 254 34.31 1.27 -1.69
CA SER A 254 34.09 2.72 -1.56
C SER A 254 33.61 3.40 -2.84
N ALA A 255 33.90 2.84 -4.02
CA ALA A 255 33.49 3.37 -5.32
C ALA A 255 31.99 3.19 -5.58
N HIS A 256 31.31 2.32 -4.82
CA HIS A 256 29.88 2.05 -4.95
C HIS A 256 29.14 2.04 -3.60
N LEU A 257 29.77 2.48 -2.51
CA LEU A 257 29.18 2.53 -1.15
C LEU A 257 28.51 1.22 -0.70
N GLY A 258 29.05 0.07 -1.11
CA GLY A 258 28.47 -1.24 -0.78
C GLY A 258 27.23 -1.64 -1.60
N PHE A 259 26.81 -0.85 -2.60
CA PHE A 259 25.67 -1.19 -3.48
C PHE A 259 25.76 -2.59 -4.12
N LEU A 260 26.97 -3.04 -4.47
CA LEU A 260 27.24 -4.36 -5.07
C LEU A 260 27.67 -5.43 -4.04
N ASP A 261 27.58 -5.17 -2.73
CA ASP A 261 27.98 -6.14 -1.71
C ASP A 261 27.18 -7.46 -1.85
N GLY A 262 27.89 -8.58 -1.95
CA GLY A 262 27.30 -9.91 -2.19
C GLY A 262 27.03 -10.26 -3.66
N LEU A 263 27.39 -9.37 -4.60
CA LEU A 263 27.26 -9.59 -6.06
C LEU A 263 28.62 -9.61 -6.78
N THR A 264 29.73 -9.56 -6.05
CA THR A 264 31.10 -9.44 -6.59
C THR A 264 31.81 -10.78 -6.80
N ASP A 265 31.22 -11.91 -6.38
CA ASP A 265 31.82 -13.25 -6.46
C ASP A 265 31.68 -13.90 -7.86
N GLY A 266 31.77 -13.07 -8.90
CA GLY A 266 31.68 -13.48 -10.31
C GLY A 266 30.48 -12.88 -11.05
N ASP A 267 30.21 -13.42 -12.24
CA ASP A 267 29.09 -12.97 -13.06
C ASP A 267 27.75 -13.39 -12.44
N PHE A 268 26.76 -12.51 -12.48
CA PHE A 268 25.42 -12.81 -11.97
C PHE A 268 24.33 -12.60 -13.02
N GLN A 269 23.27 -13.40 -12.92
CA GLN A 269 22.14 -13.36 -13.86
C GLN A 269 21.20 -12.19 -13.55
N VAL A 270 20.84 -11.45 -14.59
CA VAL A 270 19.82 -10.39 -14.54
C VAL A 270 18.85 -10.48 -15.70
N TRP A 271 17.76 -9.72 -15.60
CA TRP A 271 16.81 -9.50 -16.68
C TRP A 271 16.99 -8.14 -17.35
N MET A 272 17.31 -8.16 -18.63
CA MET A 272 17.43 -6.98 -19.48
C MET A 272 16.11 -6.71 -20.20
N SER A 273 15.76 -5.43 -20.32
CA SER A 273 14.58 -5.01 -21.10
C SER A 273 14.76 -3.59 -21.63
N HIS A 274 15.79 -3.35 -22.44
CA HIS A 274 16.09 -2.02 -22.95
C HIS A 274 16.36 -2.01 -24.47
N GLY A 275 15.88 -0.95 -25.13
CA GLY A 275 16.20 -0.64 -26.53
C GLY A 275 17.38 0.32 -26.67
N ASP A 276 17.46 1.28 -25.75
CA ASP A 276 18.54 2.25 -25.65
C ASP A 276 19.57 1.79 -24.62
N LYS A 277 20.82 2.21 -24.78
CA LYS A 277 21.91 1.96 -23.83
C LYS A 277 22.74 3.20 -23.60
N LEU A 278 23.37 3.27 -22.44
CA LEU A 278 24.32 4.32 -22.11
C LEU A 278 25.63 4.10 -22.89
N THR A 279 26.09 5.12 -23.62
CA THR A 279 27.37 5.11 -24.36
C THR A 279 28.43 6.02 -23.76
N LYS A 280 28.01 6.95 -22.89
CA LYS A 280 28.92 7.81 -22.14
C LYS A 280 28.39 8.02 -20.74
N THR A 281 29.21 7.72 -19.74
CA THR A 281 28.86 7.96 -18.34
C THR A 281 28.72 9.46 -18.02
N PRO A 282 27.82 9.84 -17.11
CA PRO A 282 27.65 11.23 -16.71
C PRO A 282 28.83 11.73 -15.88
N THR A 283 29.01 13.05 -15.80
CA THR A 283 30.17 13.61 -15.09
C THR A 283 30.11 13.28 -13.60
N GLY A 284 31.21 12.76 -13.04
CA GLY A 284 31.31 12.38 -11.63
C GLY A 284 30.73 10.99 -11.31
N PHE A 285 30.27 10.23 -12.31
CA PHE A 285 29.89 8.83 -12.14
C PHE A 285 31.06 7.90 -12.51
N VAL A 286 31.18 6.82 -11.75
CA VAL A 286 32.10 5.70 -11.99
C VAL A 286 31.28 4.56 -12.58
N ASP A 287 31.82 3.89 -13.59
CA ASP A 287 31.26 2.66 -14.14
C ASP A 287 31.62 1.48 -13.23
N ILE A 288 30.63 0.71 -12.81
CA ILE A 288 30.80 -0.35 -11.79
C ILE A 288 30.41 -1.74 -12.28
N ALA A 289 29.67 -1.86 -13.40
CA ALA A 289 29.35 -3.17 -14.00
C ALA A 289 29.06 -3.06 -15.49
N PHE A 290 29.27 -4.16 -16.23
CA PHE A 290 29.07 -4.24 -17.68
C PHE A 290 28.43 -5.58 -18.09
N THR A 291 27.91 -5.64 -19.31
CA THR A 291 27.50 -6.90 -19.97
C THR A 291 28.15 -7.01 -21.36
N ALA A 292 27.96 -8.16 -22.02
CA ALA A 292 28.44 -8.34 -23.39
C ALA A 292 27.85 -7.33 -24.39
N ASN A 293 26.65 -6.79 -24.13
CA ASN A 293 25.94 -5.87 -25.04
C ASN A 293 25.86 -4.42 -24.53
N SER A 294 26.03 -4.20 -23.21
CA SER A 294 25.98 -2.89 -22.56
C SER A 294 27.28 -2.61 -21.80
N GLU A 295 28.07 -1.66 -22.32
CA GLU A 295 29.37 -1.26 -21.76
C GLU A 295 29.22 -0.68 -20.35
N HIS A 296 28.14 0.05 -20.10
CA HIS A 296 27.81 0.64 -18.81
C HIS A 296 26.49 0.03 -18.33
N ALA A 297 26.56 -1.13 -17.69
CA ALA A 297 25.38 -1.81 -17.15
C ALA A 297 25.00 -1.29 -15.75
N ALA A 298 25.97 -0.77 -14.99
CA ALA A 298 25.71 -0.06 -13.74
C ALA A 298 26.72 1.07 -13.51
N ILE A 299 26.25 2.21 -12.99
CA ILE A 299 27.05 3.41 -12.69
C ILE A 299 26.77 3.90 -11.27
N ALA A 300 27.75 4.55 -10.64
CA ALA A 300 27.61 5.12 -9.29
C ALA A 300 28.29 6.49 -9.16
N ASN A 301 27.66 7.39 -8.41
CA ASN A 301 28.22 8.65 -7.95
C ASN A 301 28.19 8.66 -6.41
N VAL A 302 29.35 8.41 -5.81
CA VAL A 302 29.52 8.30 -4.37
C VAL A 302 29.20 9.61 -3.64
N SER A 303 29.60 10.75 -4.21
CA SER A 303 29.39 12.07 -3.58
C SER A 303 27.91 12.45 -3.45
N LYS A 304 27.10 12.09 -4.45
CA LYS A 304 25.66 12.36 -4.46
C LYS A 304 24.81 11.16 -3.97
N LYS A 305 25.43 10.00 -3.77
CA LYS A 305 24.76 8.70 -3.53
C LYS A 305 23.75 8.34 -4.64
N TYR A 306 24.13 8.60 -5.89
CA TYR A 306 23.31 8.27 -7.06
C TYR A 306 23.82 7.00 -7.73
N PHE A 307 22.90 6.11 -8.08
CA PHE A 307 23.18 4.82 -8.68
C PHE A 307 22.29 4.67 -9.92
N GLY A 308 22.81 4.04 -10.96
CA GLY A 308 22.07 3.72 -12.17
C GLY A 308 22.35 2.29 -12.59
N ILE A 309 21.31 1.54 -12.95
CA ILE A 309 21.42 0.18 -13.46
C ILE A 309 20.57 0.02 -14.72
N GLN A 310 21.06 -0.73 -15.71
CA GLN A 310 20.39 -0.91 -16.99
C GLN A 310 19.45 -2.13 -17.00
N PHE A 311 19.62 -3.02 -16.03
CA PHE A 311 18.80 -4.24 -15.82
C PHE A 311 17.73 -4.03 -14.75
N HIS A 312 16.80 -4.98 -14.66
CA HIS A 312 15.69 -4.96 -13.71
C HIS A 312 15.96 -5.88 -12.51
N PRO A 313 16.39 -5.38 -11.34
CA PRO A 313 16.53 -6.18 -10.13
C PRO A 313 15.18 -6.53 -9.48
N GLU A 314 14.11 -5.83 -9.87
CA GLU A 314 12.74 -5.98 -9.35
C GLU A 314 11.98 -7.17 -9.95
N VAL A 315 12.64 -8.03 -10.72
CA VAL A 315 12.00 -9.20 -11.33
C VAL A 315 12.60 -10.49 -10.82
N THR A 316 11.76 -11.50 -10.64
CA THR A 316 12.15 -12.85 -10.20
C THR A 316 13.22 -13.52 -11.08
N HIS A 317 13.36 -13.06 -12.33
CA HIS A 317 14.37 -13.52 -13.27
C HIS A 317 15.79 -13.02 -12.95
N SER A 318 15.93 -12.07 -12.01
CA SER A 318 17.19 -11.56 -11.46
C SER A 318 17.37 -12.10 -10.03
N PRO A 319 17.99 -13.27 -9.82
CA PRO A 319 17.95 -13.97 -8.53
C PRO A 319 18.59 -13.18 -7.38
N LEU A 320 19.65 -12.41 -7.67
CA LEU A 320 20.32 -11.53 -6.71
C LEU A 320 19.76 -10.11 -6.68
N GLY A 321 18.68 -9.84 -7.42
CA GLY A 321 18.05 -8.52 -7.49
C GLY A 321 17.61 -8.00 -6.12
N LYS A 322 17.06 -8.87 -5.28
CA LYS A 322 16.68 -8.53 -3.89
C LYS A 322 17.86 -8.07 -3.03
N VAL A 323 19.05 -8.68 -3.19
CA VAL A 323 20.25 -8.29 -2.44
C VAL A 323 20.67 -6.87 -2.83
N LEU A 324 20.74 -6.58 -4.13
CA LEU A 324 21.09 -5.25 -4.62
C LEU A 324 20.10 -4.17 -4.15
N LEU A 325 18.82 -4.51 -4.15
CA LEU A 325 17.75 -3.64 -3.69
C LEU A 325 17.81 -3.40 -2.16
N LYS A 326 18.14 -4.43 -1.37
CA LYS A 326 18.42 -4.30 0.06
C LYS A 326 19.58 -3.35 0.33
N ASN A 327 20.70 -3.53 -0.39
CA ASN A 327 21.89 -2.70 -0.23
C ASN A 327 21.56 -1.21 -0.46
N PHE A 328 20.68 -0.91 -1.42
CA PHE A 328 20.23 0.46 -1.64
C PHE A 328 19.29 0.95 -0.54
N VAL A 329 18.17 0.27 -0.31
CA VAL A 329 17.10 0.81 0.53
C VAL A 329 17.43 0.74 2.02
N VAL A 330 18.05 -0.34 2.48
CA VAL A 330 18.40 -0.51 3.89
C VAL A 330 19.73 0.15 4.18
N ASP A 331 20.80 -0.22 3.45
CA ASP A 331 22.15 0.18 3.85
C ASP A 331 22.52 1.61 3.39
N ILE A 332 22.10 2.03 2.18
CA ILE A 332 22.45 3.34 1.62
C ILE A 332 21.44 4.43 2.02
N CYS A 333 20.13 4.14 1.90
CA CYS A 333 19.07 5.06 2.30
C CYS A 333 18.86 5.10 3.82
N GLY A 334 19.22 4.04 4.54
CA GLY A 334 18.99 3.95 5.98
C GLY A 334 17.52 3.84 6.34
N SER A 335 16.68 3.29 5.44
CA SER A 335 15.26 3.15 5.70
C SER A 335 15.01 2.19 6.86
N PRO A 336 14.09 2.52 7.79
CA PRO A 336 13.75 1.62 8.87
C PRO A 336 13.05 0.37 8.32
N THR A 337 13.34 -0.77 8.93
CA THR A 337 12.72 -2.06 8.62
C THR A 337 11.66 -2.39 9.68
N ASP A 338 10.79 -1.43 9.99
CA ASP A 338 9.77 -1.50 11.04
C ASP A 338 8.35 -1.77 10.51
N TRP A 339 8.23 -2.08 9.22
CA TRP A 339 6.99 -2.45 8.56
C TRP A 339 6.50 -3.83 9.03
N ASN A 340 5.78 -3.85 10.15
CA ASN A 340 5.25 -5.05 10.78
C ASN A 340 3.73 -5.16 10.59
N MET A 341 3.29 -6.26 9.96
CA MET A 341 1.88 -6.53 9.66
C MET A 341 0.96 -6.53 10.89
N ARG A 342 1.45 -6.89 12.08
CA ARG A 342 0.64 -6.84 13.31
C ARG A 342 0.34 -5.38 13.71
N SER A 343 1.35 -4.52 13.71
CA SER A 343 1.19 -3.11 14.03
C SER A 343 0.27 -2.41 13.03
N ILE A 344 0.39 -2.78 11.75
CA ILE A 344 -0.46 -2.30 10.66
C ILE A 344 -1.93 -2.73 10.89
N ALA A 345 -2.16 -3.99 11.26
CA ALA A 345 -3.50 -4.48 11.59
C ALA A 345 -4.16 -3.66 12.71
N ASP A 346 -3.41 -3.39 13.78
CA ASP A 346 -3.90 -2.62 14.93
C ASP A 346 -4.18 -1.16 14.56
N ALA A 347 -3.34 -0.55 13.72
CA ALA A 347 -3.55 0.81 13.20
C ALA A 347 -4.83 0.90 12.35
N PHE A 348 -5.03 -0.03 11.42
CA PHE A 348 -6.25 -0.08 10.59
C PHE A 348 -7.51 -0.31 11.42
N ILE A 349 -7.44 -1.18 12.44
CA ILE A 349 -8.57 -1.42 13.34
C ILE A 349 -8.99 -0.11 14.03
N GLU A 350 -8.03 0.68 14.48
CA GLU A 350 -8.30 1.96 15.13
C GLU A 350 -8.83 3.02 14.15
N GLU A 351 -8.27 3.10 12.95
CA GLU A 351 -8.76 3.98 11.88
C GLU A 351 -10.22 3.67 11.51
N VAL A 352 -10.56 2.39 11.36
CA VAL A 352 -11.93 1.95 11.07
C VAL A 352 -12.87 2.35 12.21
N ARG A 353 -12.45 2.20 13.48
CA ARG A 353 -13.26 2.63 14.64
C ARG A 353 -13.51 4.12 14.64
N GLN A 354 -12.52 4.92 14.28
CA GLN A 354 -12.64 6.38 14.22
C GLN A 354 -13.54 6.82 13.06
N THR A 355 -13.38 6.21 11.89
CA THR A 355 -14.12 6.55 10.67
C THR A 355 -15.59 6.15 10.75
N VAL A 356 -15.87 4.93 11.22
CA VAL A 356 -17.24 4.39 11.38
C VAL A 356 -17.92 5.00 12.61
N GLY A 357 -17.13 5.39 13.62
CA GLY A 357 -17.62 5.91 14.87
C GLY A 357 -18.35 4.86 15.73
N PRO A 358 -19.03 5.30 16.81
CA PRO A 358 -19.63 4.40 17.79
C PRO A 358 -20.93 3.72 17.33
N HIS A 359 -21.61 4.28 16.31
CA HIS A 359 -22.94 3.84 15.88
C HIS A 359 -23.03 3.46 14.40
N GLY A 360 -21.99 3.73 13.59
CA GLY A 360 -22.02 3.40 12.18
C GLY A 360 -22.05 1.89 11.95
N HIS A 361 -22.73 1.49 10.87
CA HIS A 361 -22.78 0.12 10.37
C HIS A 361 -22.11 0.02 9.01
N VAL A 362 -21.47 -1.11 8.75
CA VAL A 362 -20.72 -1.38 7.52
C VAL A 362 -21.28 -2.63 6.88
N ILE A 363 -21.61 -2.59 5.58
CA ILE A 363 -21.93 -3.78 4.80
C ILE A 363 -20.74 -4.16 3.93
N GLY A 364 -20.50 -5.45 3.70
CA GLY A 364 -19.42 -5.91 2.83
C GLY A 364 -19.80 -7.15 2.04
N ALA A 365 -19.44 -7.15 0.75
CA ALA A 365 -19.50 -8.34 -0.08
C ALA A 365 -18.29 -9.25 0.21
N VAL A 366 -18.53 -10.39 0.84
CA VAL A 366 -17.48 -11.35 1.23
C VAL A 366 -17.55 -12.57 0.33
N SER A 367 -16.76 -12.54 -0.74
CA SER A 367 -16.69 -13.62 -1.75
C SER A 367 -15.98 -14.90 -1.28
N GLY A 368 -15.31 -14.88 -0.12
CA GLY A 368 -14.45 -15.97 0.33
C GLY A 368 -13.04 -15.98 -0.28
N GLY A 369 -12.73 -15.03 -1.16
CA GLY A 369 -11.35 -14.74 -1.57
C GLY A 369 -10.50 -14.25 -0.39
N VAL A 370 -9.17 -14.28 -0.56
CA VAL A 370 -8.22 -13.87 0.48
C VAL A 370 -8.48 -12.43 0.92
N ASP A 371 -8.59 -11.51 -0.04
CA ASP A 371 -8.69 -10.07 0.24
C ASP A 371 -9.98 -9.73 1.00
N SER A 372 -11.12 -10.24 0.51
CA SER A 372 -12.41 -10.03 1.15
C SER A 372 -12.49 -10.70 2.53
N SER A 373 -11.83 -11.85 2.73
CA SER A 373 -11.79 -12.53 4.03
C SER A 373 -10.92 -11.78 5.05
N VAL A 374 -9.75 -11.28 4.63
CA VAL A 374 -8.85 -10.48 5.48
C VAL A 374 -9.51 -9.15 5.85
N ALA A 375 -10.10 -8.46 4.87
CA ALA A 375 -10.82 -7.21 5.11
C ALA A 375 -12.02 -7.42 6.06
N ALA A 376 -12.78 -8.50 5.88
CA ALA A 376 -13.87 -8.88 6.77
C ALA A 376 -13.38 -9.18 8.20
N ALA A 377 -12.26 -9.88 8.34
CA ALA A 377 -11.66 -10.17 9.65
C ALA A 377 -11.22 -8.90 10.39
N LEU A 378 -10.60 -7.93 9.68
CA LEU A 378 -10.23 -6.64 10.26
C LEU A 378 -11.46 -5.88 10.77
N LEU A 379 -12.51 -5.79 9.97
CA LEU A 379 -13.73 -5.08 10.33
C LEU A 379 -14.47 -5.75 11.48
N HIS A 380 -14.56 -7.09 11.47
CA HIS A 380 -15.16 -7.80 12.60
C HIS A 380 -14.38 -7.53 13.90
N ARG A 381 -13.04 -7.47 13.86
CA ARG A 381 -12.22 -7.12 15.02
C ARG A 381 -12.36 -5.66 15.45
N ALA A 382 -12.65 -4.77 14.50
CA ALA A 382 -12.82 -3.33 14.74
C ALA A 382 -14.19 -3.00 15.34
N ILE A 383 -15.28 -3.50 14.74
CA ILE A 383 -16.66 -3.06 15.04
C ILE A 383 -17.62 -4.20 15.43
N GLY A 384 -17.17 -5.46 15.43
CA GLY A 384 -17.96 -6.62 15.85
C GLY A 384 -19.17 -6.86 14.96
N ASP A 385 -20.33 -7.04 15.60
CA ASP A 385 -21.62 -7.36 14.95
C ASP A 385 -22.20 -6.21 14.12
N ARG A 386 -21.58 -5.02 14.15
CA ARG A 386 -21.96 -3.89 13.28
C ARG A 386 -21.48 -4.05 11.83
N PHE A 387 -20.63 -5.05 11.59
CA PHE A 387 -20.22 -5.45 10.25
C PHE A 387 -21.18 -6.52 9.70
N HIS A 388 -21.89 -6.17 8.63
CA HIS A 388 -22.83 -7.04 7.93
C HIS A 388 -22.14 -7.67 6.72
N ALA A 389 -21.65 -8.89 6.89
CA ALA A 389 -21.00 -9.64 5.82
C ALA A 389 -22.04 -10.39 4.97
N VAL A 390 -22.00 -10.19 3.65
CA VAL A 390 -22.94 -10.82 2.71
C VAL A 390 -22.17 -11.63 1.68
N LEU A 391 -22.52 -12.92 1.53
CA LEU A 391 -22.07 -13.79 0.45
C LEU A 391 -23.27 -14.07 -0.47
N ILE A 392 -23.14 -13.69 -1.75
CA ILE A 392 -24.12 -14.02 -2.78
C ILE A 392 -23.59 -15.24 -3.53
N ASP A 393 -24.22 -16.40 -3.34
CA ASP A 393 -23.98 -17.57 -4.18
C ASP A 393 -24.64 -17.33 -5.54
N ASN A 394 -23.82 -16.98 -6.51
CA ASN A 394 -24.23 -16.71 -7.87
C ASN A 394 -24.46 -17.99 -8.69
N GLY A 395 -24.29 -19.19 -8.10
CA GLY A 395 -24.40 -20.46 -8.82
C GLY A 395 -23.26 -20.69 -9.81
N LEU A 396 -22.20 -19.89 -9.77
CA LEU A 396 -21.00 -19.96 -10.64
C LEU A 396 -19.73 -20.25 -9.84
N LEU A 397 -19.87 -20.63 -8.55
CA LEU A 397 -18.77 -21.02 -7.67
C LEU A 397 -18.34 -22.47 -7.92
N ARG A 398 -17.17 -22.85 -7.36
CA ARG A 398 -16.68 -24.24 -7.36
C ARG A 398 -17.59 -25.15 -6.54
N ALA A 399 -17.41 -26.47 -6.70
CA ALA A 399 -18.17 -27.46 -5.94
C ALA A 399 -18.00 -27.22 -4.42
N GLY A 400 -19.12 -27.08 -3.71
CA GLY A 400 -19.14 -26.90 -2.25
C GLY A 400 -18.59 -25.57 -1.73
N GLU A 401 -18.18 -24.64 -2.60
CA GLU A 401 -17.41 -23.45 -2.20
C GLU A 401 -18.19 -22.49 -1.29
N ALA A 402 -19.48 -22.23 -1.57
CA ALA A 402 -20.29 -21.36 -0.71
C ALA A 402 -20.36 -21.90 0.73
N VAL A 403 -20.61 -23.21 0.87
CA VAL A 403 -20.69 -23.88 2.17
C VAL A 403 -19.35 -23.84 2.89
N GLU A 404 -18.24 -24.13 2.21
CA GLU A 404 -16.90 -24.03 2.79
C GLU A 404 -16.56 -22.62 3.26
N VAL A 405 -16.92 -21.59 2.49
CA VAL A 405 -16.66 -20.19 2.83
C VAL A 405 -17.45 -19.78 4.08
N VAL A 406 -18.74 -20.13 4.14
CA VAL A 406 -19.59 -19.88 5.31
C VAL A 406 -19.04 -20.59 6.54
N ASP A 407 -18.74 -21.89 6.41
CA ASP A 407 -18.22 -22.70 7.51
C ASP A 407 -16.95 -22.08 8.08
N ARG A 408 -16.02 -21.72 7.19
CA ARG A 408 -14.74 -21.15 7.57
C ARG A 408 -14.89 -19.81 8.27
N LEU A 409 -15.61 -18.85 7.67
CA LEU A 409 -15.67 -17.49 8.19
C LEU A 409 -16.53 -17.40 9.47
N GLN A 410 -17.60 -18.19 9.56
CA GLN A 410 -18.43 -18.23 10.77
C GLN A 410 -17.74 -19.00 11.90
N LYS A 411 -17.25 -20.22 11.65
CA LYS A 411 -16.72 -21.08 12.75
C LYS A 411 -15.33 -20.64 13.23
N HIS A 412 -14.45 -20.21 12.33
CA HIS A 412 -13.06 -19.89 12.71
C HIS A 412 -12.86 -18.42 13.06
N LEU A 413 -13.62 -17.50 12.47
CA LEU A 413 -13.45 -16.06 12.68
C LEU A 413 -14.60 -15.38 13.42
N GLY A 414 -15.71 -16.09 13.67
CA GLY A 414 -16.89 -15.52 14.36
C GLY A 414 -17.67 -14.49 13.53
N ILE A 415 -17.38 -14.38 12.23
CA ILE A 415 -18.00 -13.39 11.36
C ILE A 415 -19.40 -13.85 11.01
N ASN A 416 -20.43 -13.05 11.32
CA ASN A 416 -21.80 -13.34 10.93
C ASN A 416 -21.99 -13.15 9.40
N LEU A 417 -21.71 -14.21 8.64
CA LEU A 417 -21.84 -14.21 7.19
C LEU A 417 -23.25 -14.62 6.77
N HIS A 418 -24.00 -13.70 6.16
CA HIS A 418 -25.29 -14.00 5.56
C HIS A 418 -25.09 -14.52 4.12
N CYS A 419 -25.40 -15.78 3.88
CA CYS A 419 -25.30 -16.41 2.56
C CYS A 419 -26.66 -16.45 1.86
N ILE A 420 -26.73 -15.90 0.65
CA ILE A 420 -27.94 -15.89 -0.18
C ILE A 420 -27.71 -16.76 -1.40
N ASP A 421 -28.61 -17.71 -1.64
CA ASP A 421 -28.64 -18.48 -2.89
C ASP A 421 -29.40 -17.70 -3.95
N ALA A 422 -28.68 -17.23 -4.97
CA ALA A 422 -29.22 -16.56 -6.14
C ALA A 422 -28.92 -17.34 -7.43
N SER A 423 -28.51 -18.61 -7.33
CA SER A 423 -28.03 -19.42 -8.45
C SER A 423 -29.02 -19.48 -9.62
N ASP A 424 -30.30 -19.71 -9.35
CA ASP A 424 -31.35 -19.76 -10.39
C ASP A 424 -31.53 -18.42 -11.11
N ARG A 425 -31.40 -17.29 -10.41
CA ARG A 425 -31.50 -15.94 -11.01
C ARG A 425 -30.35 -15.71 -11.99
N PHE A 426 -29.11 -16.02 -11.59
CA PHE A 426 -27.94 -15.86 -12.45
C PHE A 426 -27.99 -16.78 -13.67
N LEU A 427 -28.38 -18.04 -13.49
CA LEU A 427 -28.53 -18.98 -14.60
C LEU A 427 -29.62 -18.55 -15.59
N ALA A 428 -30.75 -18.03 -15.10
CA ALA A 428 -31.80 -17.48 -15.96
C ALA A 428 -31.29 -16.26 -16.76
N THR A 429 -30.55 -15.36 -16.14
CA THR A 429 -29.97 -14.18 -16.81
C THR A 429 -28.90 -14.54 -17.84
N LEU A 430 -28.14 -15.62 -17.63
CA LEU A 430 -27.08 -16.08 -18.54
C LEU A 430 -27.57 -17.00 -19.67
N SER A 431 -28.85 -17.40 -19.65
CA SER A 431 -29.43 -18.31 -20.64
C SER A 431 -29.26 -17.74 -22.06
N GLY A 432 -28.71 -18.54 -22.98
CA GLY A 432 -28.45 -18.14 -24.36
C GLY A 432 -27.32 -17.13 -24.58
N VAL A 433 -26.64 -16.68 -23.52
CA VAL A 433 -25.54 -15.72 -23.63
C VAL A 433 -24.23 -16.46 -23.88
N THR A 434 -23.54 -16.10 -24.95
CA THR A 434 -22.26 -16.71 -25.34
C THR A 434 -21.09 -15.73 -25.33
N GLU A 435 -21.36 -14.43 -25.47
CA GLU A 435 -20.33 -13.40 -25.58
C GLU A 435 -19.74 -13.05 -24.19
N PRO A 436 -18.41 -13.15 -24.01
CA PRO A 436 -17.74 -12.97 -22.70
C PRO A 436 -18.01 -11.65 -21.99
N GLU A 437 -17.94 -10.52 -22.69
CA GLU A 437 -18.12 -9.19 -22.09
C GLU A 437 -19.57 -8.98 -21.64
N THR A 438 -20.52 -9.54 -22.38
CA THR A 438 -21.94 -9.54 -22.04
C THR A 438 -22.17 -10.42 -20.80
N LYS A 439 -21.54 -11.60 -20.71
CA LYS A 439 -21.57 -12.41 -19.49
C LYS A 439 -21.07 -11.62 -18.28
N ARG A 440 -19.92 -10.95 -18.40
CA ARG A 440 -19.33 -10.12 -17.34
C ARG A 440 -20.28 -9.00 -16.88
N LYS A 441 -20.85 -8.24 -17.82
CA LYS A 441 -21.78 -7.14 -17.53
C LYS A 441 -23.05 -7.63 -16.85
N LEU A 442 -23.66 -8.70 -17.35
CA LEU A 442 -24.89 -9.26 -16.78
C LEU A 442 -24.68 -9.76 -15.34
N ILE A 443 -23.57 -10.47 -15.10
CA ILE A 443 -23.23 -10.94 -13.75
C ILE A 443 -22.97 -9.76 -12.81
N GLY A 444 -22.22 -8.75 -13.25
CA GLY A 444 -21.93 -7.55 -12.46
C GLY A 444 -23.20 -6.79 -12.07
N ASN A 445 -24.09 -6.54 -13.04
CA ASN A 445 -25.34 -5.82 -12.80
C ASN A 445 -26.26 -6.57 -11.81
N LEU A 446 -26.50 -7.86 -12.05
CA LEU A 446 -27.36 -8.66 -11.17
C LEU A 446 -26.77 -8.79 -9.76
N PHE A 447 -25.45 -8.86 -9.64
CA PHE A 447 -24.78 -8.85 -8.34
C PHE A 447 -25.05 -7.56 -7.57
N ILE A 448 -24.96 -6.40 -8.24
CA ILE A 448 -25.25 -5.10 -7.63
C ILE A 448 -26.72 -5.03 -7.18
N ASP A 449 -27.65 -5.45 -8.03
CA ASP A 449 -29.08 -5.46 -7.72
C ASP A 449 -29.38 -6.30 -6.47
N LEU A 450 -28.86 -7.53 -6.44
CA LEU A 450 -29.00 -8.42 -5.28
C LEU A 450 -28.35 -7.85 -4.02
N PHE A 451 -27.17 -7.24 -4.15
CA PHE A 451 -26.50 -6.64 -3.01
C PHE A 451 -27.28 -5.44 -2.45
N GLN A 452 -27.93 -4.64 -3.30
CA GLN A 452 -28.81 -3.56 -2.88
C GLN A 452 -30.09 -4.07 -2.21
N GLU A 453 -30.69 -5.15 -2.75
CA GLU A 453 -31.84 -5.82 -2.13
C GLU A 453 -31.52 -6.26 -0.69
N GLU A 454 -30.33 -6.79 -0.44
CA GLU A 454 -29.89 -7.24 0.88
C GLU A 454 -29.49 -6.09 1.81
N ALA A 455 -28.83 -5.06 1.28
CA ALA A 455 -28.54 -3.85 2.04
C ALA A 455 -29.83 -3.18 2.56
N ALA A 456 -30.90 -3.19 1.76
CA ALA A 456 -32.20 -2.64 2.14
C ALA A 456 -32.96 -3.47 3.19
N ARG A 457 -32.58 -4.74 3.42
CA ARG A 457 -33.18 -5.60 4.45
C ARG A 457 -32.55 -5.45 5.82
N ILE A 458 -31.43 -4.73 5.92
CA ILE A 458 -30.75 -4.50 7.20
C ILE A 458 -31.57 -3.46 7.98
N ASP A 459 -31.99 -3.81 9.20
CA ASP A 459 -32.85 -2.96 10.06
C ASP A 459 -32.19 -1.63 10.50
N HIS A 460 -30.89 -1.50 10.27
CA HIS A 460 -30.09 -0.33 10.63
C HIS A 460 -29.64 0.42 9.38
N PRO A 461 -29.57 1.76 9.42
CA PRO A 461 -28.98 2.54 8.34
C PRO A 461 -27.51 2.12 8.16
N VAL A 462 -27.18 1.66 6.97
CA VAL A 462 -25.81 1.35 6.59
C VAL A 462 -25.22 2.58 5.94
N ASP A 463 -24.15 3.12 6.53
CA ASP A 463 -23.47 4.32 6.05
C ASP A 463 -22.25 4.00 5.18
N PHE A 464 -21.72 2.77 5.31
CA PHE A 464 -20.43 2.39 4.76
C PHE A 464 -20.47 1.06 4.01
N LEU A 465 -19.67 0.97 2.95
CA LEU A 465 -19.41 -0.23 2.17
C LEU A 465 -17.93 -0.62 2.30
N LEU A 466 -17.68 -1.88 2.66
CA LEU A 466 -16.36 -2.48 2.60
C LEU A 466 -15.98 -2.86 1.17
N GLN A 467 -14.79 -2.47 0.74
CA GLN A 467 -14.14 -3.02 -0.44
C GLN A 467 -12.73 -3.53 -0.10
N GLY A 468 -12.40 -4.73 -0.59
CA GLY A 468 -11.06 -5.32 -0.48
C GLY A 468 -10.12 -4.82 -1.58
N THR A 469 -10.14 -3.52 -1.91
CA THR A 469 -9.26 -2.91 -2.91
C THR A 469 -7.81 -3.01 -2.45
N LEU A 470 -6.91 -3.45 -3.34
CA LEU A 470 -5.49 -3.54 -3.05
C LEU A 470 -4.70 -2.41 -3.72
N TYR A 471 -3.46 -2.19 -3.28
CA TYR A 471 -2.61 -1.14 -3.84
C TYR A 471 -2.36 -1.24 -5.35
N PRO A 472 -2.16 -2.44 -5.95
CA PRO A 472 -2.09 -2.58 -7.40
C PRO A 472 -3.32 -2.04 -8.14
N ASP A 473 -4.52 -2.19 -7.58
CA ASP A 473 -5.75 -1.68 -8.18
C ASP A 473 -5.78 -0.15 -8.19
N VAL A 474 -5.26 0.47 -7.12
CA VAL A 474 -5.12 1.93 -7.01
C VAL A 474 -4.13 2.46 -8.05
N ILE A 475 -2.95 1.85 -8.16
CA ILE A 475 -1.90 2.27 -9.11
C ILE A 475 -2.43 2.24 -10.55
N GLU A 476 -3.22 1.24 -10.91
CA GLU A 476 -3.74 1.10 -12.28
C GLU A 476 -4.80 2.15 -12.64
N SER A 477 -5.47 2.74 -11.65
CA SER A 477 -6.44 3.81 -11.87
C SER A 477 -5.80 5.17 -12.13
N VAL A 478 -4.56 5.39 -11.66
CA VAL A 478 -3.81 6.64 -11.83
C VAL A 478 -2.88 6.55 -13.06
N SER A 479 -3.39 6.95 -14.24
CA SER A 479 -2.62 6.93 -15.50
C SER A 479 -2.05 8.30 -15.86
N TYR A 480 -0.76 8.33 -16.27
CA TYR A 480 -0.02 9.52 -16.72
C TYR A 480 -0.54 10.14 -18.04
N LYS A 481 -1.30 9.39 -18.86
CA LYS A 481 -1.82 9.86 -20.17
C LYS A 481 -3.35 9.96 -20.23
N GLY A 482 -3.96 10.50 -19.18
CA GLY A 482 -5.43 10.50 -19.04
C GLY A 482 -5.95 9.13 -18.59
N PRO A 483 -7.28 9.00 -18.38
CA PRO A 483 -7.87 7.78 -17.82
C PRO A 483 -7.40 6.60 -18.67
N SER A 484 -6.73 5.65 -18.04
CA SER A 484 -6.35 4.38 -18.66
C SER A 484 -7.59 3.88 -19.39
N ALA A 485 -7.45 3.54 -20.68
CA ALA A 485 -8.54 3.07 -21.52
C ALA A 485 -9.46 2.18 -20.67
N THR A 486 -10.76 2.47 -20.70
CA THR A 486 -11.90 1.93 -19.93
C THR A 486 -12.00 0.40 -19.93
N ILE A 487 -10.93 -0.27 -19.50
CA ILE A 487 -10.70 -1.72 -19.55
C ILE A 487 -10.94 -2.34 -18.18
N LYS A 488 -11.15 -1.53 -17.13
CA LYS A 488 -11.59 -1.98 -15.81
C LYS A 488 -12.79 -1.16 -15.33
N THR A 489 -13.88 -1.18 -16.10
CA THR A 489 -15.14 -0.51 -15.74
C THR A 489 -15.88 -1.16 -14.55
N HIS A 490 -15.40 -2.31 -14.04
CA HIS A 490 -16.11 -3.12 -13.04
C HIS A 490 -15.19 -3.66 -11.91
N HIS A 491 -14.06 -3.01 -11.62
CA HIS A 491 -13.27 -3.32 -10.42
C HIS A 491 -13.48 -2.23 -9.36
N ASN A 492 -13.21 -2.58 -8.09
CA ASN A 492 -13.51 -1.83 -6.87
C ASN A 492 -13.18 -0.31 -6.87
N VAL A 493 -12.38 0.17 -7.82
CA VAL A 493 -11.93 1.57 -7.95
C VAL A 493 -12.82 2.42 -8.87
N GLY A 494 -13.80 1.82 -9.55
CA GLY A 494 -14.68 2.49 -10.54
C GLY A 494 -15.75 3.45 -9.97
N GLY A 495 -15.75 3.67 -8.66
CA GLY A 495 -16.83 4.36 -7.96
C GLY A 495 -18.07 3.48 -7.80
N LEU A 496 -18.91 3.83 -6.84
CA LEU A 496 -20.20 3.16 -6.66
C LEU A 496 -21.19 3.65 -7.72
N PRO A 497 -22.16 2.81 -8.14
CA PRO A 497 -23.27 3.28 -8.96
C PRO A 497 -23.91 4.52 -8.33
N ASP A 498 -24.37 5.48 -9.14
CA ASP A 498 -25.02 6.71 -8.65
C ASP A 498 -26.20 6.42 -7.69
N THR A 499 -26.75 5.21 -7.76
CA THR A 499 -27.84 4.69 -6.92
C THR A 499 -27.39 4.29 -5.51
N MET A 500 -26.09 4.21 -5.21
CA MET A 500 -25.57 3.75 -3.93
C MET A 500 -24.90 4.88 -3.15
N HIS A 501 -25.63 5.41 -2.17
CA HIS A 501 -25.20 6.52 -1.31
C HIS A 501 -24.37 6.07 -0.10
N LEU A 502 -23.42 5.14 -0.30
CA LEU A 502 -22.56 4.61 0.77
C LEU A 502 -21.16 5.23 0.73
N LYS A 503 -20.53 5.39 1.89
CA LYS A 503 -19.12 5.78 2.00
C LYS A 503 -18.23 4.54 1.91
N LEU A 504 -17.09 4.63 1.23
CA LEU A 504 -16.19 3.50 1.05
C LEU A 504 -15.22 3.33 2.24
N ILE A 505 -14.97 2.08 2.62
CA ILE A 505 -13.90 1.67 3.54
C ILE A 505 -13.03 0.65 2.82
N GLU A 506 -11.77 1.01 2.60
CA GLU A 506 -10.80 0.22 1.83
C GLU A 506 -9.57 -0.09 2.69
N PRO A 507 -9.67 -1.01 3.66
CA PRO A 507 -8.62 -1.19 4.67
C PRO A 507 -7.33 -1.85 4.11
N LEU A 508 -7.40 -2.43 2.91
CA LEU A 508 -6.27 -3.10 2.25
C LEU A 508 -5.66 -2.25 1.13
N ARG A 509 -6.11 -0.99 0.99
CA ARG A 509 -5.79 -0.11 -0.14
C ARG A 509 -4.30 0.11 -0.33
N GLU A 510 -3.52 0.03 0.74
CA GLU A 510 -2.06 0.26 0.74
C GLU A 510 -1.23 -1.00 0.72
N LEU A 511 -1.87 -2.17 0.67
CA LEU A 511 -1.21 -3.46 0.78
C LEU A 511 -1.15 -4.19 -0.57
N PHE A 512 -0.06 -4.93 -0.74
CA PHE A 512 0.13 -5.91 -1.79
C PHE A 512 -0.44 -7.28 -1.43
N LYS A 513 -0.53 -8.15 -2.42
CA LYS A 513 -1.20 -9.45 -2.29
C LYS A 513 -0.51 -10.38 -1.28
N ASP A 514 0.82 -10.34 -1.24
CA ASP A 514 1.66 -11.06 -0.30
C ASP A 514 1.53 -10.48 1.13
N GLU A 515 1.53 -9.15 1.28
CA GLU A 515 1.29 -8.50 2.57
C GLU A 515 -0.09 -8.83 3.14
N VAL A 516 -1.12 -8.83 2.28
CA VAL A 516 -2.48 -9.26 2.67
C VAL A 516 -2.50 -10.72 3.13
N ARG A 517 -1.66 -11.58 2.53
CA ARG A 517 -1.54 -12.97 2.97
C ARG A 517 -0.90 -13.07 4.36
N GLU A 518 0.20 -12.36 4.59
CA GLU A 518 0.84 -12.31 5.91
C GLU A 518 -0.08 -11.73 6.97
N LEU A 519 -0.80 -10.67 6.63
CA LEU A 519 -1.83 -10.07 7.47
C LEU A 519 -2.92 -11.08 7.81
N GLY A 520 -3.39 -11.86 6.84
CA GLY A 520 -4.36 -12.94 7.07
C GLY A 520 -3.87 -13.97 8.08
N ILE A 521 -2.61 -14.41 7.97
CA ILE A 521 -2.00 -15.34 8.93
C ILE A 521 -1.90 -14.68 10.32
N ALA A 522 -1.48 -13.42 10.40
CA ALA A 522 -1.39 -12.67 11.65
C ALA A 522 -2.76 -12.45 12.33
N LEU A 523 -3.85 -12.41 11.55
CA LEU A 523 -5.23 -12.33 12.02
C LEU A 523 -5.82 -13.69 12.43
N GLY A 524 -5.08 -14.79 12.23
CA GLY A 524 -5.51 -16.14 12.60
C GLY A 524 -6.32 -16.87 11.51
N ILE A 525 -6.30 -16.38 10.27
CA ILE A 525 -6.85 -17.11 9.13
C ILE A 525 -5.91 -18.28 8.80
N ASP A 526 -6.50 -19.45 8.53
CA ASP A 526 -5.72 -20.66 8.23
C ASP A 526 -4.87 -20.52 6.95
N GLU A 527 -3.74 -21.23 6.92
CA GLU A 527 -2.80 -21.13 5.79
C GLU A 527 -3.44 -21.57 4.46
N ALA A 528 -4.28 -22.61 4.46
CA ALA A 528 -4.90 -23.11 3.24
C ALA A 528 -5.83 -22.06 2.58
N SER A 529 -6.46 -21.23 3.41
CA SER A 529 -7.30 -20.10 3.00
C SER A 529 -6.51 -18.94 2.44
N VAL A 530 -5.40 -18.60 3.08
CA VAL A 530 -4.53 -17.49 2.69
C VAL A 530 -3.83 -17.77 1.35
N TRP A 531 -3.41 -19.02 1.13
CA TRP A 531 -2.71 -19.43 -0.09
C TRP A 531 -3.62 -19.98 -1.18
N ARG A 532 -4.95 -19.84 -1.03
CA ARG A 532 -5.92 -20.21 -2.06
C ARG A 532 -5.67 -19.41 -3.34
N HIS A 533 -5.75 -20.09 -4.48
CA HIS A 533 -5.66 -19.43 -5.79
C HIS A 533 -6.78 -18.40 -5.98
N PRO A 534 -6.49 -17.28 -6.67
CA PRO A 534 -7.51 -16.30 -6.97
C PRO A 534 -8.63 -16.92 -7.83
N PHE A 535 -9.84 -16.47 -7.58
CA PHE A 535 -11.04 -16.91 -8.29
C PHE A 535 -11.73 -15.68 -8.90
N PRO A 536 -12.06 -15.72 -10.21
CA PRO A 536 -12.64 -14.57 -10.88
C PRO A 536 -14.05 -14.26 -10.35
N GLY A 537 -14.44 -12.98 -10.34
CA GLY A 537 -15.79 -12.56 -9.93
C GLY A 537 -16.93 -13.24 -10.73
N PRO A 538 -16.84 -13.28 -12.07
CA PRO A 538 -17.75 -14.08 -12.92
C PRO A 538 -17.69 -15.60 -12.68
N GLY A 539 -16.76 -16.08 -11.86
CA GLY A 539 -16.59 -17.47 -11.51
C GLY A 539 -16.41 -18.38 -12.71
N LEU A 540 -17.12 -19.50 -12.71
CA LEU A 540 -17.07 -20.50 -13.77
C LEU A 540 -17.70 -20.03 -15.08
N ALA A 541 -18.43 -18.91 -15.14
CA ALA A 541 -19.06 -18.44 -16.37
C ALA A 541 -18.05 -18.07 -17.48
N ILE A 542 -16.84 -17.64 -17.11
CA ILE A 542 -15.73 -17.36 -18.05
C ILE A 542 -14.81 -18.58 -18.25
N ARG A 543 -15.13 -19.70 -17.59
CA ARG A 543 -14.43 -20.98 -17.76
C ARG A 543 -15.29 -22.01 -18.50
N VAL A 544 -16.56 -21.71 -18.72
CA VAL A 544 -17.43 -22.40 -19.66
C VAL A 544 -17.50 -21.55 -20.92
N LEU A 545 -16.80 -21.98 -21.97
CA LEU A 545 -16.80 -21.26 -23.23
C LEU A 545 -18.14 -21.42 -23.94
N GLY A 546 -18.72 -20.30 -24.38
CA GLY A 546 -20.07 -20.26 -24.93
C GLY A 546 -21.14 -20.18 -23.84
N GLU A 547 -22.24 -20.91 -24.02
CA GLU A 547 -23.43 -20.82 -23.17
C GLU A 547 -23.23 -21.51 -21.81
N VAL A 548 -23.58 -20.79 -20.75
CA VAL A 548 -23.47 -21.27 -19.37
C VAL A 548 -24.76 -21.98 -18.96
N THR A 549 -24.68 -23.31 -18.79
CA THR A 549 -25.82 -24.14 -18.35
C THR A 549 -25.46 -24.91 -17.08
N LYS A 550 -26.47 -25.35 -16.32
CA LYS A 550 -26.26 -26.16 -15.11
C LYS A 550 -25.44 -27.43 -15.39
N ASP A 551 -25.76 -28.16 -16.47
CA ASP A 551 -25.01 -29.35 -16.90
C ASP A 551 -23.53 -29.02 -17.21
N ALA A 552 -23.27 -27.92 -17.92
CA ALA A 552 -21.92 -27.48 -18.22
C ALA A 552 -21.12 -27.14 -16.94
N LEU A 553 -21.75 -26.43 -16.01
CA LEU A 553 -21.15 -26.08 -14.73
C LEU A 553 -20.87 -27.31 -13.86
N ASP A 554 -21.79 -28.28 -13.82
CA ASP A 554 -21.63 -29.48 -13.00
C ASP A 554 -20.50 -30.38 -13.52
N ILE A 555 -20.37 -30.52 -14.84
CA ILE A 555 -19.23 -31.19 -15.48
C ILE A 555 -17.92 -30.47 -15.14
N LEU A 556 -17.89 -29.15 -15.29
CA LEU A 556 -16.69 -28.36 -15.03
C LEU A 556 -16.28 -28.42 -13.55
N ARG A 557 -17.25 -28.35 -12.61
CA ARG A 557 -17.02 -28.47 -11.17
C ARG A 557 -16.39 -29.81 -10.80
N GLN A 558 -16.87 -30.91 -11.38
CA GLN A 558 -16.31 -32.24 -11.13
C GLN A 558 -14.86 -32.33 -11.64
N ALA A 559 -14.61 -31.87 -12.86
CA ALA A 559 -13.26 -31.85 -13.43
C ALA A 559 -12.29 -30.97 -12.62
N ASP A 560 -12.72 -29.76 -12.24
CA ASP A 560 -11.92 -28.82 -11.43
C ASP A 560 -11.63 -29.40 -10.04
N THR A 561 -12.59 -30.09 -9.42
CA THR A 561 -12.40 -30.78 -8.13
C THR A 561 -11.31 -31.84 -8.20
N ILE A 562 -11.37 -32.72 -9.20
CA ILE A 562 -10.36 -33.77 -9.41
C ILE A 562 -8.98 -33.15 -9.67
N PHE A 563 -8.92 -32.15 -10.54
CA PHE A 563 -7.68 -31.49 -10.89
C PHE A 563 -7.02 -30.82 -9.68
N LEU A 564 -7.77 -30.03 -8.90
CA LEU A 564 -7.25 -29.35 -7.72
C LEU A 564 -6.89 -30.32 -6.58
N ASP A 565 -7.58 -31.45 -6.46
CA ASP A 565 -7.24 -32.53 -5.52
C ASP A 565 -5.88 -33.16 -5.86
N GLU A 566 -5.67 -33.57 -7.11
CA GLU A 566 -4.37 -34.11 -7.57
C GLU A 566 -3.25 -33.07 -7.47
N LEU A 567 -3.53 -31.81 -7.79
CA LEU A 567 -2.56 -30.72 -7.68
C LEU A 567 -2.06 -30.53 -6.23
N ARG A 568 -2.94 -30.73 -5.24
CA ARG A 568 -2.59 -30.67 -3.81
C ARG A 568 -1.86 -31.94 -3.36
N LYS A 569 -2.36 -33.12 -3.71
CA LYS A 569 -1.77 -34.43 -3.34
C LYS A 569 -0.31 -34.55 -3.80
N HIS A 570 0.00 -34.02 -4.97
CA HIS A 570 1.35 -34.02 -5.53
C HIS A 570 2.19 -32.78 -5.15
N GLY A 571 1.69 -31.91 -4.26
CA GLY A 571 2.47 -30.79 -3.71
C GLY A 571 2.70 -29.61 -4.68
N HIS A 572 1.99 -29.56 -5.80
CA HIS A 572 2.17 -28.52 -6.82
C HIS A 572 1.29 -27.27 -6.59
N TYR A 573 0.26 -27.35 -5.74
CA TYR A 573 -0.68 -26.25 -5.51
C TYR A 573 -0.01 -24.93 -5.11
N ARG A 574 0.93 -24.97 -4.16
CA ARG A 574 1.64 -23.78 -3.66
C ARG A 574 2.61 -23.19 -4.69
N SER A 575 3.13 -24.03 -5.57
CA SER A 575 4.08 -23.65 -6.63
C SER A 575 3.40 -23.06 -7.86
N THR A 576 2.09 -23.28 -8.00
CA THR A 576 1.24 -22.65 -9.03
C THR A 576 0.62 -21.37 -8.51
N GLY A 577 0.67 -20.30 -9.30
CA GLY A 577 0.00 -19.03 -8.96
C GLY A 577 -1.52 -19.10 -9.13
N GLN A 578 -1.97 -19.79 -10.17
CA GLN A 578 -3.38 -20.10 -10.40
C GLN A 578 -3.50 -21.40 -11.22
N ALA A 579 -4.49 -22.21 -10.89
CA ALA A 579 -4.78 -23.45 -11.61
C ALA A 579 -6.29 -23.70 -11.67
N PHE A 580 -6.82 -24.09 -12.84
CA PHE A 580 -8.24 -24.38 -13.06
C PHE A 580 -8.50 -25.18 -14.33
N CYS A 581 -9.71 -25.73 -14.43
CA CYS A 581 -10.23 -26.31 -15.67
C CYS A 581 -11.07 -25.29 -16.48
N VAL A 582 -11.12 -25.50 -17.80
CA VAL A 582 -11.97 -24.79 -18.76
C VAL A 582 -12.74 -25.82 -19.60
N LEU A 583 -14.05 -25.64 -19.75
CA LEU A 583 -14.91 -26.49 -20.58
C LEU A 583 -15.04 -25.88 -21.98
N LEU A 584 -14.67 -26.67 -22.99
CA LEU A 584 -14.71 -26.23 -24.39
C LEU A 584 -16.06 -26.58 -25.05
N PRO A 585 -16.59 -25.76 -25.98
CA PRO A 585 -17.85 -26.00 -26.66
C PRO A 585 -17.66 -26.92 -27.87
N VAL A 586 -16.72 -27.87 -27.78
CA VAL A 586 -16.38 -28.82 -28.84
C VAL A 586 -16.57 -30.23 -28.33
N LYS A 587 -17.03 -31.10 -29.23
CA LYS A 587 -17.10 -32.54 -28.98
C LYS A 587 -15.96 -33.24 -29.67
N SER A 588 -15.42 -34.26 -29.03
CA SER A 588 -14.37 -35.10 -29.62
C SER A 588 -14.80 -36.55 -29.69
N VAL A 589 -14.30 -37.27 -30.69
CA VAL A 589 -14.43 -38.72 -30.74
C VAL A 589 -13.51 -39.32 -29.68
N GLY A 590 -14.10 -40.13 -28.81
CA GLY A 590 -13.40 -40.97 -27.84
C GLY A 590 -13.73 -42.44 -28.05
N VAL A 591 -12.94 -43.30 -27.43
CA VAL A 591 -13.23 -44.71 -27.29
C VAL A 591 -13.25 -44.99 -25.79
N MET A 592 -14.42 -45.30 -25.25
CA MET A 592 -14.59 -45.65 -23.85
C MET A 592 -15.33 -46.98 -23.79
N GLY A 593 -14.66 -48.02 -23.28
CA GLY A 593 -15.09 -49.41 -23.45
C GLY A 593 -15.04 -49.84 -24.93
N ASP A 594 -16.05 -50.58 -25.38
CA ASP A 594 -16.15 -51.09 -26.77
C ASP A 594 -16.87 -50.11 -27.73
N GLY A 595 -17.29 -48.93 -27.25
CA GLY A 595 -18.10 -47.96 -27.99
C GLY A 595 -17.37 -46.67 -28.35
N ARG A 596 -17.77 -46.05 -29.47
CA ARG A 596 -17.37 -44.68 -29.80
C ARG A 596 -18.21 -43.69 -29.00
N THR A 597 -17.56 -42.71 -28.37
CA THR A 597 -18.22 -41.63 -27.64
C THR A 597 -17.98 -40.29 -28.33
N TYR A 598 -18.93 -39.36 -28.19
CA TYR A 598 -18.83 -37.99 -28.70
C TYR A 598 -19.11 -37.02 -27.56
N GLU A 599 -18.09 -36.74 -26.76
CA GLU A 599 -18.21 -36.00 -25.50
C GLU A 599 -17.35 -34.73 -25.48
N LYS A 600 -17.51 -33.92 -24.44
CA LYS A 600 -16.89 -32.59 -24.32
C LYS A 600 -15.39 -32.72 -24.03
N VAL A 601 -14.68 -31.61 -24.25
CA VAL A 601 -13.23 -31.50 -23.99
C VAL A 601 -12.99 -30.56 -22.82
N ILE A 602 -12.15 -30.99 -21.86
CA ILE A 602 -11.65 -30.15 -20.77
C ILE A 602 -10.24 -29.67 -21.11
N ALA A 603 -9.99 -28.38 -21.01
CA ALA A 603 -8.66 -27.82 -20.99
C ALA A 603 -8.23 -27.57 -19.53
N ILE A 604 -7.04 -28.03 -19.18
CA ILE A 604 -6.38 -27.72 -17.91
C ILE A 604 -5.49 -26.50 -18.13
N ARG A 605 -5.60 -25.52 -17.23
CA ARG A 605 -4.78 -24.31 -17.21
C ARG A 605 -4.08 -24.22 -15.85
N ALA A 606 -2.76 -24.13 -15.85
CA ALA A 606 -1.98 -23.78 -14.66
C ALA A 606 -0.87 -22.81 -15.05
N VAL A 607 -0.65 -21.81 -14.21
CA VAL A 607 0.32 -20.74 -14.47
C VAL A 607 1.23 -20.48 -13.28
N SER A 608 2.49 -20.15 -13.59
CA SER A 608 3.46 -19.57 -12.66
C SER A 608 3.45 -18.06 -12.82
N THR A 609 3.13 -17.33 -11.77
CA THR A 609 3.14 -15.87 -11.78
C THR A 609 3.36 -15.30 -10.39
N SER A 610 4.04 -14.18 -10.32
CA SER A 610 4.19 -13.37 -9.11
C SER A 610 3.25 -12.17 -9.07
N ASP A 611 2.74 -11.71 -10.22
CA ASP A 611 1.99 -10.44 -10.33
C ASP A 611 0.73 -10.48 -11.21
N PHE A 612 0.43 -11.63 -11.83
CA PHE A 612 -0.68 -11.82 -12.77
C PHE A 612 -0.64 -10.93 -14.03
N MET A 613 0.35 -10.05 -14.18
CA MET A 613 0.56 -9.20 -15.36
C MET A 613 1.42 -9.91 -16.40
N THR A 614 2.38 -10.71 -15.95
CA THR A 614 3.10 -11.70 -16.76
C THR A 614 2.94 -13.07 -16.12
N ALA A 615 2.69 -14.09 -16.93
CA ALA A 615 2.54 -15.45 -16.42
C ALA A 615 3.10 -16.44 -17.42
N ASP A 616 3.90 -17.38 -16.93
CA ASP A 616 4.29 -18.53 -17.74
C ASP A 616 3.37 -19.70 -17.46
N TRP A 617 3.20 -20.61 -18.42
CA TRP A 617 2.45 -21.84 -18.16
C TRP A 617 3.26 -22.72 -17.21
N TYR A 618 2.58 -23.42 -16.30
CA TYR A 618 3.27 -24.23 -15.30
C TYR A 618 3.82 -25.51 -15.95
N HIS A 619 5.11 -25.79 -15.79
CA HIS A 619 5.73 -27.02 -16.29
C HIS A 619 5.35 -28.22 -15.39
N MET A 620 4.11 -28.68 -15.53
CA MET A 620 3.58 -29.83 -14.78
C MET A 620 4.31 -31.12 -15.19
N PRO A 621 4.76 -31.95 -14.22
CA PRO A 621 5.31 -33.27 -14.54
C PRO A 621 4.33 -34.11 -15.36
N HIS A 622 4.85 -34.78 -16.40
CA HIS A 622 4.02 -35.52 -17.36
C HIS A 622 3.26 -36.70 -16.73
N ASP A 623 3.82 -37.33 -15.70
CA ASP A 623 3.20 -38.37 -14.90
C ASP A 623 1.99 -37.84 -14.11
N VAL A 624 2.12 -36.67 -13.49
CA VAL A 624 1.01 -36.00 -12.78
C VAL A 624 -0.09 -35.59 -13.77
N LEU A 625 0.27 -35.04 -14.94
CA LEU A 625 -0.70 -34.74 -16.01
C LEU A 625 -1.44 -35.99 -16.48
N ALA A 626 -0.75 -37.13 -16.60
CA ALA A 626 -1.37 -38.40 -17.00
C ALA A 626 -2.39 -38.88 -15.96
N ILE A 627 -2.07 -38.77 -14.66
CA ILE A 627 -2.98 -39.10 -13.56
C ILE A 627 -4.23 -38.21 -13.61
N MET A 628 -4.03 -36.89 -13.69
CA MET A 628 -5.13 -35.91 -13.76
C MET A 628 -6.05 -36.19 -14.96
N SER A 629 -5.47 -36.37 -16.15
CA SER A 629 -6.20 -36.67 -17.38
C SER A 629 -7.01 -37.96 -17.26
N ASN A 630 -6.40 -39.04 -16.76
CA ASN A 630 -7.06 -40.33 -16.61
C ASN A 630 -8.22 -40.26 -15.61
N ARG A 631 -8.03 -39.60 -14.46
CA ARG A 631 -9.10 -39.44 -13.47
C ARG A 631 -10.27 -38.63 -14.04
N ILE A 632 -9.99 -37.50 -14.69
CA ILE A 632 -11.05 -36.66 -15.29
C ILE A 632 -11.85 -37.46 -16.33
N ILE A 633 -11.20 -38.18 -17.24
CA ILE A 633 -11.90 -38.94 -18.30
C ILE A 633 -12.72 -40.09 -17.71
N ASN A 634 -12.22 -40.78 -16.70
CA ASN A 634 -12.89 -41.97 -16.15
C ASN A 634 -13.99 -41.64 -15.13
N GLU A 635 -13.85 -40.54 -14.38
CA GLU A 635 -14.76 -40.19 -13.28
C GLU A 635 -15.81 -39.15 -13.71
N VAL A 636 -15.52 -38.27 -14.67
CA VAL A 636 -16.43 -37.19 -15.10
C VAL A 636 -17.21 -37.61 -16.34
N ARG A 637 -18.49 -37.95 -16.14
CA ARG A 637 -19.38 -38.31 -17.24
C ARG A 637 -19.57 -37.13 -18.21
N GLY A 638 -19.41 -37.37 -19.50
CA GLY A 638 -19.59 -36.34 -20.54
C GLY A 638 -18.28 -35.64 -20.96
N VAL A 639 -17.13 -36.15 -20.51
CA VAL A 639 -15.79 -35.74 -20.92
C VAL A 639 -15.02 -36.96 -21.41
N ASN A 640 -14.44 -36.89 -22.61
CA ASN A 640 -13.62 -37.98 -23.15
C ASN A 640 -12.23 -37.57 -23.63
N ARG A 641 -11.88 -36.28 -23.44
CA ARG A 641 -10.58 -35.75 -23.83
C ARG A 641 -10.19 -34.60 -22.91
N VAL A 642 -8.92 -34.61 -22.54
CA VAL A 642 -8.28 -33.55 -21.75
C VAL A 642 -7.12 -32.99 -22.55
N VAL A 643 -6.94 -31.67 -22.50
CA VAL A 643 -5.81 -30.95 -23.08
C VAL A 643 -5.15 -30.05 -22.04
N TYR A 644 -3.91 -29.62 -22.27
CA TYR A 644 -3.17 -28.73 -21.38
C TYR A 644 -2.74 -27.47 -22.12
N ASP A 645 -2.99 -26.30 -21.54
CA ASP A 645 -2.64 -25.01 -22.13
C ASP A 645 -1.20 -24.60 -21.83
N ILE A 646 -0.37 -24.65 -22.86
CA ILE A 646 1.07 -24.31 -22.84
C ILE A 646 1.37 -22.90 -23.36
N SER A 647 0.38 -21.99 -23.33
CA SER A 647 0.52 -20.62 -23.83
C SER A 647 0.89 -19.65 -22.71
N SER A 648 2.01 -18.91 -22.84
CA SER A 648 2.40 -17.87 -21.87
C SER A 648 1.60 -16.57 -22.06
N LYS A 649 1.53 -15.74 -21.02
CA LYS A 649 0.99 -14.37 -21.05
C LYS A 649 2.15 -13.37 -21.02
N PRO A 650 2.34 -12.53 -22.07
CA PRO A 650 1.69 -12.55 -23.41
C PRO A 650 2.25 -13.65 -24.34
N PRO A 651 1.58 -14.02 -25.46
CA PRO A 651 0.45 -13.33 -26.10
C PRO A 651 -0.95 -13.72 -25.61
N ALA A 652 -1.08 -14.81 -24.84
CA ALA A 652 -2.37 -15.25 -24.30
C ALA A 652 -2.74 -14.50 -23.01
N THR A 653 -3.92 -14.80 -22.47
CA THR A 653 -4.36 -14.40 -21.12
C THR A 653 -4.29 -15.59 -20.15
N ILE A 654 -4.56 -15.35 -18.86
CA ILE A 654 -4.62 -16.45 -17.88
C ILE A 654 -5.93 -17.22 -18.05
N GLU A 655 -7.07 -16.53 -17.90
CA GLU A 655 -8.41 -17.03 -18.22
C GLU A 655 -8.61 -17.02 -19.75
N TRP A 656 -9.55 -17.84 -20.25
CA TRP A 656 -9.85 -17.98 -21.68
C TRP A 656 -10.92 -17.00 -22.18
N GLU A 657 -11.64 -16.34 -21.26
CA GLU A 657 -12.67 -15.31 -21.51
C GLU A 657 -12.62 -14.21 -20.43
#